data_AF-A0A523RR00-F1
#
_entry.id   AF-A0A523RR00-F1
#
_cell.length_a   1.000
_cell.length_b   1.000
_cell.length_c   1.000
_cell.angle_alpha   90.00
_cell.angle_beta   90.00
_cell.angle_gamma   90.00
#
_symmetry.space_group_name_H-M   'P 1'
#
loop_
_entity.id
_entity.type
_entity.pdbx_description
1 polymer ?
#
loop_
_entity_poly.entity_id
_entity_poly.type
_entity_poly.pdbx_seq_one_letter_code
_entity_poly.pdbx_strand_id
1 'polypeptide(L)'
;MVLILYGLISCFKDTIPRYLVMKKDKRRRSRSCKTPKASEQKTMDDNYYGISSLNYLVESFSLNSSQREVVRKGKGRTPDPRYRRKNGSSSLVLAAIARQSGGKVDDIDLTALTSHFENYVKTVNLILSRIFKTDRRAEILGEALSNYRGRAYTLLRNERDLCYQHNDEYKGLVYERLHRNALEHAGRTLMADWSRRQLFNTAIAFLHGSKDDVLRLLRSKHIPSDLIRRVRDQCAAVRNTGSGYHYALGVLRQLRLAIDSHILDTLGVKINWRGRQRKKVASLLAKGSLDFQNVQRLVKRKIKSWAKDGYPFAIPQLRSYSLDFSASTENSTSQGYWFSLDPERENEVLLHLKLPPGIDGREQIDSPYKSKTLTFRFLDWLPRAATEDTVKANRAKKISHLNRVEQLRFRAAKFLDMHEQLMNTIQFQHVTHQLSRLKHKKNSDPKVIGRLADEARRLKGSRRSAPPRLLLRGHKVILQIPFLSPNGTVSSKVFRDKVYTTEAGADRGLRVPVALSVEKDTKFVDLLISVEPLIAKRMLLRKNASVLQSKVDKRKNNWELKRPEQAYPQFLSRKIRHFNATWEKIRRLDREIARIIAAKTVWFCEEHGVKKLFFEDLRGFQGHAGSKDLSWSLNANLWGKIIDTVRYMRESLGHSRYSVWTVNPRYTSQTCHQCGERGFRVNDESSKIKKQGGEFFYCIKCDAHHHADINAARNIIHVQSKSSVVPGQTT
;
A
#
# COMPACT_ATOMS: atom_id res chain seq x y z
N MET A 1 -16.78 -10.22 58.18
CA MET A 1 -16.01 -9.83 59.38
C MET A 1 -14.61 -9.43 58.94
N VAL A 2 -13.86 -8.49 59.51
CA VAL A 2 -14.12 -7.27 60.32
C VAL A 2 -12.74 -6.88 60.90
N LEU A 3 -12.18 -5.73 60.48
CA LEU A 3 -11.16 -4.90 61.18
C LEU A 3 -9.75 -5.53 61.42
N ILE A 4 -8.65 -4.80 61.73
CA ILE A 4 -8.41 -3.35 61.92
C ILE A 4 -6.98 -2.88 61.45
N LEU A 5 -6.66 -1.60 61.67
CA LEU A 5 -5.43 -0.81 61.33
C LEU A 5 -4.13 -1.31 62.05
N TYR A 6 -2.89 -0.79 61.89
CA TYR A 6 -2.28 0.54 61.58
C TYR A 6 -0.94 0.39 60.78
N GLY A 7 -0.20 1.42 60.34
CA GLY A 7 -0.25 2.86 60.66
C GLY A 7 0.51 3.82 59.71
N LEU A 8 0.79 5.05 60.17
CA LEU A 8 0.97 6.24 59.32
C LEU A 8 1.87 7.34 59.97
N ILE A 9 2.82 7.90 59.21
CA ILE A 9 3.60 9.15 59.49
C ILE A 9 3.90 9.77 58.08
N SER A 10 3.53 10.99 57.64
CA SER A 10 3.48 12.37 58.19
C SER A 10 4.80 13.16 57.99
N CYS A 11 4.90 14.43 57.54
CA CYS A 11 4.02 15.35 56.79
C CYS A 11 4.83 16.60 56.28
N PHE A 12 4.14 17.60 55.70
CA PHE A 12 4.60 18.96 55.25
C PHE A 12 5.43 19.01 53.94
N LYS A 13 5.23 19.91 52.95
CA LYS A 13 4.81 21.35 52.85
C LYS A 13 5.91 22.36 53.22
N ASP A 14 6.18 23.46 52.50
CA ASP A 14 5.87 23.96 51.13
C ASP A 14 7.18 24.68 50.62
N THR A 15 7.35 25.73 49.77
CA THR A 15 6.52 26.73 49.05
C THR A 15 7.32 27.29 47.83
N ILE A 16 6.82 28.34 47.13
CA ILE A 16 7.21 28.88 45.79
C ILE A 16 6.92 30.42 45.79
N PRO A 17 7.50 31.37 44.97
CA PRO A 17 8.35 31.31 43.73
C PRO A 17 9.57 32.31 43.63
N ARG A 18 10.22 32.39 42.43
CA ARG A 18 10.77 33.60 41.70
C ARG A 18 12.29 33.81 41.42
N TYR A 19 12.66 33.54 40.15
CA TYR A 19 13.33 34.44 39.16
C TYR A 19 14.87 34.73 39.07
N LEU A 20 15.26 34.99 37.80
CA LEU A 20 16.36 35.81 37.22
C LEU A 20 17.81 35.26 36.93
N VAL A 21 18.07 35.08 35.62
CA VAL A 21 19.24 35.57 34.81
C VAL A 21 20.67 34.98 34.95
N MET A 22 21.09 34.36 33.84
CA MET A 22 22.42 34.30 33.17
C MET A 22 23.70 34.81 33.87
N LYS A 23 24.77 33.98 33.80
CA LYS A 23 25.87 34.14 32.81
C LYS A 23 26.77 32.88 32.69
N LYS A 24 27.77 32.95 31.80
CA LYS A 24 28.69 31.87 31.40
C LYS A 24 29.88 31.76 32.37
N ASP A 25 30.56 30.62 32.40
CA ASP A 25 31.98 30.62 32.00
C ASP A 25 32.53 29.27 31.47
N LYS A 26 33.80 29.27 31.04
CA LYS A 26 34.52 28.21 30.32
C LYS A 26 35.44 27.40 31.24
N ARG A 27 35.72 26.12 30.90
CA ARG A 27 37.01 25.45 31.18
C ARG A 27 37.31 24.34 30.16
N ARG A 28 38.55 23.81 30.16
CA ARG A 28 39.19 23.15 29.01
C ARG A 28 39.22 21.60 29.08
N ARG A 29 39.12 20.99 27.89
CA ARG A 29 39.76 19.74 27.39
C ARG A 29 40.04 18.57 28.36
N SER A 30 39.60 17.38 27.93
CA SER A 30 40.55 16.37 27.43
C SER A 30 39.98 15.70 26.16
N ARG A 31 40.82 15.04 25.35
CA ARG A 31 40.41 14.24 24.18
C ARG A 31 40.96 12.82 24.36
N SER A 32 40.10 11.85 24.65
CA SER A 32 40.42 10.42 24.48
C SER A 32 39.95 9.94 23.11
N CYS A 33 40.64 8.93 22.56
CA CYS A 33 40.42 8.47 21.20
C CYS A 33 39.03 7.81 21.03
N LYS A 34 38.37 8.07 19.90
CA LYS A 34 37.14 7.35 19.49
C LYS A 34 37.23 6.98 18.01
N THR A 35 36.91 5.74 17.72
CA THR A 35 36.82 5.16 16.38
C THR A 35 35.79 5.89 15.51
N PRO A 36 35.93 5.87 14.17
CA PRO A 36 35.02 6.56 13.27
C PRO A 36 33.63 5.92 13.32
N LYS A 37 32.68 6.62 13.96
CA LYS A 37 31.25 6.34 13.79
C LYS A 37 30.85 6.56 12.33
N ALA A 38 29.94 5.71 11.83
CA ALA A 38 29.22 5.99 10.58
C ALA A 38 28.51 7.35 10.65
N SER A 39 28.38 8.04 9.51
CA SER A 39 27.97 9.44 9.43
C SER A 39 26.54 9.69 9.94
N GLU A 40 26.42 10.13 11.20
CA GLU A 40 25.18 10.60 11.83
C GLU A 40 24.78 11.96 11.22
N GLN A 41 24.07 11.94 10.09
CA GLN A 41 23.63 13.15 9.39
C GLN A 41 22.49 13.85 10.15
N LYS A 42 22.83 14.92 10.88
CA LYS A 42 21.85 15.79 11.54
C LYS A 42 21.01 16.62 10.54
N THR A 43 19.74 16.79 10.85
CA THR A 43 18.86 17.84 10.30
C THR A 43 18.50 18.85 11.40
N MET A 44 18.06 20.06 11.04
CA MET A 44 17.92 21.18 11.99
C MET A 44 16.87 20.99 13.09
N ASP A 45 15.98 20.00 12.96
CA ASP A 45 14.88 19.79 13.90
C ASP A 45 15.23 18.82 15.05
N ASP A 46 16.47 18.31 15.13
CA ASP A 46 17.00 17.27 16.07
C ASP A 46 16.10 16.00 16.22
N ASN A 47 15.16 15.79 15.30
CA ASN A 47 14.18 14.71 15.33
C ASN A 47 14.72 13.42 14.70
N TYR A 48 15.00 12.41 15.53
CA TYR A 48 15.36 11.07 15.09
C TYR A 48 14.17 10.38 14.39
N TYR A 49 14.17 10.37 13.05
CA TYR A 49 13.33 9.44 12.29
C TYR A 49 13.79 8.00 12.52
N GLY A 50 13.16 7.32 13.48
CA GLY A 50 13.22 5.86 13.56
C GLY A 50 12.82 5.23 12.22
N ILE A 51 13.50 4.16 11.82
CA ILE A 51 13.46 3.57 10.47
C ILE A 51 12.02 3.10 10.14
N SER A 52 11.24 3.99 9.53
CA SER A 52 9.79 3.84 9.38
C SER A 52 9.41 3.53 7.94
N SER A 53 8.54 2.54 7.75
CA SER A 53 8.23 1.89 6.46
C SER A 53 9.47 1.38 5.72
N LEU A 54 10.04 0.26 6.20
CA LEU A 54 10.82 -0.61 5.32
C LEU A 54 9.92 -1.09 4.18
N ASN A 55 10.28 -0.79 2.93
CA ASN A 55 9.49 -1.16 1.76
C ASN A 55 9.80 -2.59 1.33
N TYR A 56 8.85 -3.50 1.61
CA TYR A 56 8.95 -4.92 1.28
C TYR A 56 8.55 -5.19 -0.18
N LEU A 57 9.34 -6.04 -0.84
CA LEU A 57 9.00 -6.73 -2.08
C LEU A 57 8.02 -7.86 -1.76
N VAL A 58 6.75 -7.68 -2.08
CA VAL A 58 5.71 -8.71 -1.81
C VAL A 58 5.52 -9.60 -3.04
N GLU A 59 6.11 -10.79 -3.01
CA GLU A 59 5.80 -11.83 -4.00
C GLU A 59 4.56 -12.64 -3.60
N SER A 60 3.96 -13.34 -4.57
CA SER A 60 2.67 -14.01 -4.40
C SER A 60 2.67 -15.41 -5.01
N PHE A 61 2.74 -16.42 -4.15
CA PHE A 61 2.74 -17.83 -4.49
C PHE A 61 1.30 -18.35 -4.50
N SER A 62 0.92 -19.13 -5.53
CA SER A 62 -0.36 -19.83 -5.53
C SER A 62 -0.19 -21.11 -4.73
N LEU A 63 -0.95 -21.24 -3.64
CA LEU A 63 -0.97 -22.46 -2.85
C LEU A 63 -1.72 -23.57 -3.61
N ASN A 64 -1.29 -24.80 -3.37
CA ASN A 64 -1.97 -26.01 -3.82
C ASN A 64 -2.27 -26.91 -2.60
N SER A 65 -3.22 -27.86 -2.68
CA SER A 65 -3.34 -28.91 -1.66
C SER A 65 -2.14 -29.88 -1.69
N SER A 66 -1.83 -30.52 -0.56
CA SER A 66 -0.63 -31.34 -0.39
C SER A 66 -0.59 -32.60 -1.28
N GLN A 67 -1.74 -33.12 -1.70
CA GLN A 67 -1.83 -34.27 -2.62
C GLN A 67 -1.64 -33.88 -4.10
N ARG A 68 -1.41 -32.60 -4.42
CA ARG A 68 -1.49 -32.11 -5.79
C ARG A 68 -0.23 -32.37 -6.62
N GLU A 69 -0.41 -33.12 -7.71
CA GLU A 69 0.55 -33.38 -8.78
C GLU A 69 0.67 -32.19 -9.75
N VAL A 70 1.58 -31.25 -9.48
CA VAL A 70 1.86 -30.13 -10.40
C VAL A 70 2.84 -30.56 -11.50
N VAL A 71 2.33 -31.18 -12.56
CA VAL A 71 3.13 -31.66 -13.71
C VAL A 71 4.06 -30.55 -14.26
N ARG A 72 5.36 -30.70 -14.00
CA ARG A 72 6.38 -29.64 -14.18
C ARG A 72 6.86 -29.41 -15.63
N LYS A 73 6.50 -30.29 -16.57
CA LYS A 73 6.94 -30.25 -17.98
C LYS A 73 5.75 -30.16 -18.94
N GLY A 74 5.88 -29.34 -19.99
CA GLY A 74 4.95 -29.29 -21.12
C GLY A 74 4.70 -27.89 -21.69
N LYS A 75 4.41 -27.79 -23.00
CA LYS A 75 4.00 -26.54 -23.67
C LYS A 75 2.55 -26.12 -23.34
N GLY A 76 1.90 -26.79 -22.37
CA GLY A 76 0.46 -26.74 -22.04
C GLY A 76 -0.08 -25.47 -21.39
N ARG A 77 0.49 -24.28 -21.65
CA ARG A 77 -0.19 -23.00 -21.31
C ARG A 77 -1.35 -22.67 -22.26
N THR A 78 -1.36 -23.31 -23.43
CA THR A 78 -2.55 -23.58 -24.23
C THR A 78 -2.91 -25.05 -24.09
N PRO A 79 -4.19 -25.41 -23.85
CA PRO A 79 -4.69 -26.71 -24.29
C PRO A 79 -4.41 -26.87 -25.79
N ASP A 80 -4.21 -28.10 -26.28
CA ASP A 80 -4.06 -28.35 -27.72
C ASP A 80 -5.24 -27.67 -28.47
N PRO A 81 -4.98 -26.89 -29.54
CA PRO A 81 -6.02 -26.23 -30.32
C PRO A 81 -7.19 -27.15 -30.71
N ARG A 82 -6.96 -28.45 -30.88
CA ARG A 82 -7.99 -29.47 -31.15
C ARG A 82 -9.06 -29.55 -30.06
N TYR A 83 -8.71 -29.42 -28.77
CA TYR A 83 -9.69 -29.35 -27.67
C TYR A 83 -10.54 -28.07 -27.67
N ARG A 84 -10.20 -27.07 -28.49
CA ARG A 84 -10.86 -25.75 -28.41
C ARG A 84 -12.18 -25.68 -29.19
N ARG A 85 -12.39 -26.57 -30.17
CA ARG A 85 -13.62 -26.62 -31.00
C ARG A 85 -13.87 -28.01 -31.61
N LYS A 86 -14.54 -28.90 -30.85
CA LYS A 86 -15.70 -29.72 -31.27
C LYS A 86 -16.09 -30.68 -30.13
N ASN A 87 -17.40 -30.90 -29.98
CA ASN A 87 -18.09 -31.90 -29.17
C ASN A 87 -17.91 -31.84 -27.63
N GLY A 88 -18.97 -32.20 -26.90
CA GLY A 88 -19.07 -32.00 -25.44
C GLY A 88 -18.17 -32.91 -24.59
N SER A 89 -17.68 -34.02 -25.15
CA SER A 89 -16.78 -34.98 -24.50
C SER A 89 -15.48 -34.36 -23.97
N SER A 90 -14.98 -33.30 -24.60
CA SER A 90 -13.79 -32.56 -24.13
C SER A 90 -13.95 -31.98 -22.71
N SER A 91 -15.19 -31.75 -22.25
CA SER A 91 -15.48 -31.33 -20.88
C SER A 91 -15.13 -32.44 -19.86
N LEU A 92 -15.53 -33.68 -20.16
CA LEU A 92 -15.26 -34.84 -19.30
C LEU A 92 -13.78 -35.19 -19.26
N VAL A 93 -13.07 -35.12 -20.40
CA VAL A 93 -11.62 -35.35 -20.44
C VAL A 93 -10.85 -34.29 -19.65
N LEU A 94 -11.21 -33.00 -19.79
CA LEU A 94 -10.60 -31.93 -18.98
C LEU A 94 -10.96 -32.05 -17.49
N ALA A 95 -12.16 -32.54 -17.15
CA ALA A 95 -12.54 -32.84 -15.77
C ALA A 95 -11.79 -34.05 -15.21
N ALA A 96 -11.56 -35.11 -16.00
CA ALA A 96 -10.77 -36.27 -15.62
C ALA A 96 -9.30 -35.91 -15.37
N ILE A 97 -8.68 -35.14 -16.28
CA ILE A 97 -7.32 -34.62 -16.11
C ILE A 97 -7.24 -33.64 -14.91
N ALA A 98 -8.29 -32.85 -14.65
CA ALA A 98 -8.35 -32.01 -13.45
C ALA A 98 -8.47 -32.83 -12.15
N ARG A 99 -9.22 -33.94 -12.15
CA ARG A 99 -9.29 -34.89 -11.03
C ARG A 99 -7.93 -35.58 -10.81
N GLN A 100 -7.31 -36.09 -11.87
CA GLN A 100 -5.99 -36.76 -11.84
C GLN A 100 -4.86 -35.82 -11.40
N SER A 101 -4.85 -34.56 -11.83
CA SER A 101 -3.84 -33.56 -11.42
C SER A 101 -4.13 -32.87 -10.08
N GLY A 102 -5.14 -33.35 -9.34
CA GLY A 102 -5.63 -32.78 -8.09
C GLY A 102 -6.31 -31.41 -8.24
N GLY A 103 -7.31 -31.18 -7.37
CA GLY A 103 -7.90 -29.85 -7.18
C GLY A 103 -6.83 -28.81 -6.88
N LYS A 104 -7.04 -27.54 -7.24
CA LYS A 104 -6.05 -26.50 -6.91
C LYS A 104 -5.92 -26.37 -5.41
N VAL A 105 -7.03 -26.18 -4.74
CA VAL A 105 -7.18 -26.49 -3.33
C VAL A 105 -8.44 -27.33 -3.24
N ASP A 106 -8.42 -28.39 -2.44
CA ASP A 106 -9.57 -29.27 -2.22
C ASP A 106 -10.71 -28.47 -1.57
N ASP A 107 -11.98 -28.75 -1.91
CA ASP A 107 -13.09 -27.98 -1.37
C ASP A 107 -13.26 -28.20 0.16
N ILE A 108 -12.77 -29.32 0.71
CA ILE A 108 -12.64 -29.55 2.16
C ILE A 108 -11.63 -28.55 2.76
N ASP A 109 -10.43 -28.45 2.19
CA ASP A 109 -9.39 -27.52 2.64
C ASP A 109 -9.85 -26.06 2.55
N LEU A 110 -10.59 -25.69 1.50
CA LEU A 110 -11.22 -24.37 1.34
C LEU A 110 -12.30 -24.12 2.40
N THR A 111 -13.11 -25.13 2.74
CA THR A 111 -14.19 -25.00 3.73
C THR A 111 -13.63 -24.85 5.13
N ALA A 112 -12.67 -25.69 5.53
CA ALA A 112 -11.96 -25.60 6.82
C ALA A 112 -11.25 -24.24 6.97
N LEU A 113 -10.56 -23.77 5.92
CA LEU A 113 -9.92 -22.46 5.91
C LEU A 113 -10.94 -21.31 6.02
N THR A 114 -12.08 -21.40 5.32
CA THR A 114 -13.14 -20.37 5.37
C THR A 114 -13.77 -20.29 6.75
N SER A 115 -14.10 -21.42 7.37
CA SER A 115 -14.57 -21.49 8.76
C SER A 115 -13.56 -20.89 9.75
N HIS A 116 -12.27 -21.16 9.56
CA HIS A 116 -11.21 -20.55 10.37
C HIS A 116 -11.15 -19.01 10.24
N PHE A 117 -11.28 -18.49 9.01
CA PHE A 117 -11.38 -17.05 8.75
C PHE A 117 -12.62 -16.44 9.44
N GLU A 118 -13.77 -17.10 9.37
CA GLU A 118 -15.01 -16.63 9.99
C GLU A 118 -14.91 -16.59 11.51
N ASN A 119 -14.35 -17.62 12.15
CA ASN A 119 -14.16 -17.64 13.60
C ASN A 119 -13.18 -16.56 14.07
N TYR A 120 -12.13 -16.25 13.29
CA TYR A 120 -11.29 -15.09 13.57
C TYR A 120 -12.05 -13.76 13.47
N VAL A 121 -12.88 -13.58 12.42
CA VAL A 121 -13.69 -12.36 12.25
C VAL A 121 -14.75 -12.22 13.35
N LYS A 122 -15.41 -13.31 13.76
CA LYS A 122 -16.31 -13.36 14.94
C LYS A 122 -15.56 -12.90 16.19
N THR A 123 -14.38 -13.47 16.46
CA THR A 123 -13.55 -13.12 17.63
C THR A 123 -13.17 -11.63 17.66
N VAL A 124 -12.70 -11.06 16.54
CA VAL A 124 -12.35 -9.63 16.47
C VAL A 124 -13.59 -8.75 16.72
N ASN A 125 -14.74 -9.10 16.14
CA ASN A 125 -15.98 -8.34 16.33
C ASN A 125 -16.54 -8.46 17.76
N LEU A 126 -16.33 -9.60 18.43
CA LEU A 126 -16.68 -9.83 19.83
C LEU A 126 -15.78 -9.05 20.81
N ILE A 127 -14.48 -8.93 20.51
CA ILE A 127 -13.58 -8.03 21.25
C ILE A 127 -14.04 -6.58 21.06
N LEU A 128 -14.35 -6.17 19.82
CA LEU A 128 -14.81 -4.81 19.52
C LEU A 128 -16.17 -4.50 20.17
N SER A 129 -17.15 -5.41 20.19
CA SER A 129 -18.44 -5.15 20.85
C SER A 129 -18.30 -5.00 22.37
N ARG A 130 -17.41 -5.75 23.02
CA ARG A 130 -17.10 -5.59 24.46
C ARG A 130 -16.37 -4.28 24.75
N ILE A 131 -15.42 -3.87 23.91
CA ILE A 131 -14.73 -2.56 24.00
C ILE A 131 -15.73 -1.41 23.86
N PHE A 132 -16.57 -1.44 22.81
CA PHE A 132 -17.56 -0.41 22.51
C PHE A 132 -18.90 -0.60 23.27
N LYS A 133 -18.93 -1.41 24.34
CA LYS A 133 -20.11 -1.56 25.22
C LYS A 133 -20.50 -0.23 25.89
N THR A 134 -19.53 0.66 26.12
CA THR A 134 -19.76 2.07 26.47
C THR A 134 -18.74 2.94 25.76
N ASP A 135 -19.14 4.12 25.25
CA ASP A 135 -18.20 5.03 24.58
C ASP A 135 -17.09 5.52 25.52
N ARG A 136 -17.37 5.68 26.82
CA ARG A 136 -16.35 6.02 27.84
C ARG A 136 -15.23 4.97 27.91
N ARG A 137 -15.55 3.67 27.78
CA ARG A 137 -14.54 2.60 27.76
C ARG A 137 -13.69 2.67 26.48
N ALA A 138 -14.34 2.83 25.33
CA ALA A 138 -13.64 2.98 24.06
C ALA A 138 -12.73 4.21 24.02
N GLU A 139 -13.15 5.32 24.63
CA GLU A 139 -12.34 6.55 24.74
C GLU A 139 -11.10 6.33 25.60
N ILE A 140 -11.24 5.80 26.83
CA ILE A 140 -10.12 5.52 27.74
C ILE A 140 -9.12 4.55 27.12
N LEU A 141 -9.59 3.45 26.53
CA LEU A 141 -8.72 2.46 25.88
C LEU A 141 -8.08 3.03 24.60
N GLY A 142 -8.78 3.88 23.85
CA GLY A 142 -8.26 4.56 22.66
C GLY A 142 -7.14 5.55 22.98
N GLU A 143 -7.34 6.39 23.99
CA GLU A 143 -6.32 7.31 24.52
C GLU A 143 -5.09 6.55 25.04
N ALA A 144 -5.30 5.51 25.86
CA ALA A 144 -4.22 4.72 26.41
C ALA A 144 -3.40 3.99 25.32
N LEU A 145 -4.05 3.51 24.24
CA LEU A 145 -3.36 2.97 23.05
C LEU A 145 -2.61 4.04 22.24
N SER A 146 -3.07 5.30 22.26
CA SER A 146 -2.37 6.40 21.58
C SER A 146 -1.00 6.69 22.19
N ASN A 147 -0.92 6.54 23.52
CA ASN A 147 0.30 6.61 24.32
C ASN A 147 1.12 5.32 24.20
N TYR A 148 0.49 4.15 24.27
CA TYR A 148 1.16 2.83 24.30
C TYR A 148 1.33 2.20 22.90
N ARG A 149 1.91 2.96 21.96
CA ARG A 149 2.02 2.61 20.54
C ARG A 149 2.64 1.23 20.29
N GLY A 150 1.97 0.40 19.48
CA GLY A 150 2.51 -0.85 18.95
C GLY A 150 2.49 -2.07 19.89
N ARG A 151 1.75 -1.99 21.01
CA ARG A 151 1.60 -3.08 21.99
C ARG A 151 0.14 -3.29 22.40
N ALA A 152 -0.78 -3.26 21.44
CA ALA A 152 -2.21 -3.22 21.73
C ALA A 152 -2.72 -4.49 22.44
N TYR A 153 -2.19 -5.65 22.08
CA TYR A 153 -2.39 -6.90 22.85
C TYR A 153 -2.01 -6.76 24.33
N THR A 154 -0.86 -6.13 24.65
CA THR A 154 -0.34 -6.05 26.03
C THR A 154 -1.22 -5.20 26.94
N LEU A 155 -1.92 -4.22 26.36
CA LEU A 155 -2.91 -3.40 27.06
C LEU A 155 -4.25 -4.15 27.17
N LEU A 156 -4.83 -4.56 26.04
CA LEU A 156 -6.18 -5.12 25.99
C LEU A 156 -6.32 -6.49 26.68
N ARG A 157 -5.24 -7.28 26.81
CA ARG A 157 -5.28 -8.57 27.53
C ARG A 157 -5.52 -8.41 29.04
N ASN A 158 -5.28 -7.23 29.60
CA ASN A 158 -5.40 -6.98 31.04
C ASN A 158 -6.87 -6.71 31.44
N GLU A 159 -7.72 -6.37 30.46
CA GLU A 159 -9.17 -6.25 30.64
C GLU A 159 -9.74 -7.66 30.90
N ARG A 160 -10.39 -7.87 32.06
CA ARG A 160 -10.82 -9.21 32.51
C ARG A 160 -11.73 -9.94 31.51
N ASP A 161 -12.63 -9.22 30.86
CA ASP A 161 -13.57 -9.72 29.84
C ASP A 161 -12.97 -9.82 28.43
N LEU A 162 -11.74 -9.34 28.21
CA LEU A 162 -10.98 -9.57 26.95
C LEU A 162 -9.87 -10.61 27.12
N CYS A 163 -9.56 -11.02 28.36
CA CYS A 163 -8.60 -12.07 28.67
C CYS A 163 -9.07 -13.44 28.17
N TYR A 164 -8.18 -14.17 27.49
CA TYR A 164 -8.48 -15.51 26.95
C TYR A 164 -8.73 -16.56 28.04
N GLN A 165 -8.02 -16.47 29.17
CA GLN A 165 -8.08 -17.49 30.22
C GLN A 165 -9.45 -17.52 30.92
N HIS A 166 -10.09 -16.35 31.05
CA HIS A 166 -11.37 -16.18 31.74
C HIS A 166 -12.59 -16.14 30.78
N ASN A 167 -12.45 -16.60 29.54
CA ASN A 167 -13.55 -16.48 28.57
C ASN A 167 -13.63 -17.63 27.57
N ASP A 168 -14.56 -18.55 27.81
CA ASP A 168 -14.71 -19.78 27.03
C ASP A 168 -15.30 -19.55 25.63
N GLU A 169 -16.04 -18.45 25.42
CA GLU A 169 -16.48 -18.01 24.09
C GLU A 169 -15.28 -17.78 23.14
N TYR A 170 -14.19 -17.19 23.63
CA TYR A 170 -12.95 -17.07 22.84
C TYR A 170 -12.27 -18.42 22.63
N LYS A 171 -12.24 -19.30 23.64
CA LYS A 171 -11.62 -20.64 23.56
C LYS A 171 -12.33 -21.55 22.55
N GLY A 172 -13.65 -21.42 22.41
CA GLY A 172 -14.46 -22.15 21.44
C GLY A 172 -14.28 -21.67 19.99
N LEU A 173 -13.93 -20.39 19.79
CA LEU A 173 -13.71 -19.83 18.45
C LEU A 173 -12.26 -19.97 17.95
N VAL A 174 -11.27 -19.73 18.82
CA VAL A 174 -9.86 -19.62 18.44
C VAL A 174 -8.92 -20.12 19.56
N TYR A 175 -7.67 -20.43 19.22
CA TYR A 175 -6.63 -20.68 20.23
C TYR A 175 -5.98 -19.36 20.71
N GLU A 176 -5.43 -19.36 21.93
CA GLU A 176 -4.88 -18.18 22.62
C GLU A 176 -3.98 -17.28 21.76
N ARG A 177 -3.04 -17.85 20.99
CA ARG A 177 -2.14 -17.04 20.15
C ARG A 177 -2.83 -16.40 18.95
N LEU A 178 -3.94 -16.95 18.46
CA LEU A 178 -4.80 -16.29 17.49
C LEU A 178 -5.68 -15.23 18.15
N HIS A 179 -6.12 -15.45 19.39
CA HIS A 179 -6.75 -14.40 20.21
C HIS A 179 -5.81 -13.20 20.46
N ARG A 180 -4.51 -13.44 20.71
CA ARG A 180 -3.47 -12.39 20.75
C ARG A 180 -3.43 -11.56 19.46
N ASN A 181 -3.56 -12.19 18.30
CA ASN A 181 -3.65 -11.47 17.02
C ASN A 181 -4.98 -10.72 16.87
N ALA A 182 -6.09 -11.28 17.37
CA ALA A 182 -7.41 -10.65 17.34
C ALA A 182 -7.47 -9.39 18.24
N LEU A 183 -6.91 -9.45 19.45
CA LEU A 183 -6.73 -8.30 20.35
C LEU A 183 -5.86 -7.22 19.71
N GLU A 184 -4.73 -7.60 19.12
CA GLU A 184 -3.83 -6.67 18.42
C GLU A 184 -4.50 -6.03 17.19
N HIS A 185 -5.36 -6.76 16.48
CA HIS A 185 -6.16 -6.20 15.37
C HIS A 185 -7.27 -5.27 15.88
N ALA A 186 -8.03 -5.68 16.89
CA ALA A 186 -9.09 -4.88 17.50
C ALA A 186 -8.54 -3.58 18.08
N GLY A 187 -7.37 -3.60 18.74
CA GLY A 187 -6.72 -2.41 19.27
C GLY A 187 -6.20 -1.45 18.20
N ARG A 188 -5.72 -1.94 17.05
CA ARG A 188 -5.40 -1.08 15.89
C ARG A 188 -6.66 -0.42 15.32
N THR A 189 -7.76 -1.16 15.24
CA THR A 189 -9.07 -0.65 14.82
C THR A 189 -9.63 0.38 15.81
N LEU A 190 -9.50 0.14 17.12
CA LEU A 190 -9.86 1.09 18.18
C LEU A 190 -9.02 2.37 18.10
N MET A 191 -7.69 2.27 18.06
CA MET A 191 -6.79 3.43 17.94
C MET A 191 -7.09 4.26 16.67
N ALA A 192 -7.41 3.60 15.56
CA ALA A 192 -7.77 4.27 14.32
C ALA A 192 -9.16 4.95 14.37
N ASP A 193 -10.15 4.34 15.04
CA ASP A 193 -11.46 4.98 15.21
C ASP A 193 -11.40 6.12 16.25
N TRP A 194 -10.71 5.93 17.37
CA TRP A 194 -10.44 6.98 18.36
C TRP A 194 -9.75 8.21 17.74
N SER A 195 -8.63 8.01 17.02
CA SER A 195 -7.94 9.12 16.33
C SER A 195 -8.85 9.82 15.30
N ARG A 196 -9.82 9.10 14.73
CA ARG A 196 -10.83 9.63 13.81
C ARG A 196 -11.94 10.38 14.56
N ARG A 197 -12.44 9.88 15.69
CA ARG A 197 -13.40 10.55 16.59
C ARG A 197 -12.86 11.90 17.04
N GLN A 198 -11.61 11.92 17.51
CA GLN A 198 -10.90 13.15 17.90
C GLN A 198 -10.81 14.15 16.74
N LEU A 199 -10.42 13.70 15.53
CA LEU A 199 -10.42 14.56 14.34
C LEU A 199 -11.82 15.08 13.94
N PHE A 200 -12.87 14.27 14.12
CA PHE A 200 -14.25 14.69 13.90
C PHE A 200 -14.65 15.79 14.89
N ASN A 201 -14.34 15.63 16.18
CA ASN A 201 -14.64 16.61 17.22
C ASN A 201 -13.92 17.93 16.94
N THR A 202 -12.62 17.90 16.61
CA THR A 202 -11.86 19.09 16.17
C THR A 202 -12.48 19.75 14.93
N ALA A 203 -12.86 18.97 13.92
CA ALA A 203 -13.47 19.49 12.70
C ALA A 203 -14.87 20.09 12.94
N ILE A 204 -15.68 19.51 13.82
CA ILE A 204 -16.99 20.02 14.19
C ILE A 204 -16.86 21.32 14.99
N ALA A 205 -15.92 21.42 15.93
CA ALA A 205 -15.63 22.66 16.64
C ALA A 205 -15.25 23.81 15.69
N PHE A 206 -14.33 23.56 14.74
CA PHE A 206 -13.99 24.52 13.68
C PHE A 206 -15.22 24.98 12.87
N LEU A 207 -16.04 24.03 12.40
CA LEU A 207 -17.20 24.31 11.56
C LEU A 207 -18.37 24.94 12.35
N HIS A 208 -18.43 24.76 13.67
CA HIS A 208 -19.38 25.44 14.54
C HIS A 208 -19.01 26.91 14.72
N GLY A 209 -17.71 27.23 14.86
CA GLY A 209 -17.22 28.61 14.96
C GLY A 209 -17.20 29.38 13.64
N SER A 210 -16.87 28.72 12.52
CA SER A 210 -16.63 29.37 11.23
C SER A 210 -17.74 29.11 10.20
N LYS A 211 -18.69 30.07 10.07
CA LYS A 211 -19.73 30.05 9.03
C LYS A 211 -19.14 29.94 7.62
N ASP A 212 -18.02 30.61 7.37
CA ASP A 212 -17.40 30.65 6.06
C ASP A 212 -16.65 29.36 5.72
N ASP A 213 -16.00 28.69 6.68
CA ASP A 213 -15.41 27.37 6.41
C ASP A 213 -16.47 26.31 6.14
N VAL A 214 -17.66 26.40 6.75
CA VAL A 214 -18.82 25.59 6.36
C VAL A 214 -19.23 25.86 4.92
N LEU A 215 -19.38 27.12 4.52
CA LEU A 215 -19.74 27.47 3.14
C LEU A 215 -18.65 27.06 2.14
N ARG A 216 -17.36 27.21 2.47
CA ARG A 216 -16.22 26.74 1.66
C ARG A 216 -16.24 25.22 1.53
N LEU A 217 -16.42 24.49 2.64
CA LEU A 217 -16.47 23.02 2.67
C LEU A 217 -17.56 22.49 1.73
N LEU A 218 -18.75 23.08 1.73
CA LEU A 218 -19.91 22.61 0.95
C LEU A 218 -19.91 23.13 -0.51
N ARG A 219 -19.51 24.38 -0.77
CA ARG A 219 -19.47 24.96 -2.12
C ARG A 219 -18.29 24.43 -2.96
N SER A 220 -17.09 24.33 -2.39
CA SER A 220 -15.88 24.04 -3.17
C SER A 220 -15.91 22.64 -3.81
N LYS A 221 -15.33 22.51 -5.01
CA LYS A 221 -15.23 21.24 -5.76
C LYS A 221 -14.37 20.18 -5.04
N HIS A 222 -13.37 20.65 -4.31
CA HIS A 222 -12.42 19.91 -3.46
C HIS A 222 -12.49 20.47 -2.03
N ILE A 223 -11.97 19.74 -1.04
CA ILE A 223 -11.86 20.24 0.35
C ILE A 223 -10.69 21.25 0.40
N PRO A 224 -10.84 22.45 1.02
CA PRO A 224 -9.75 23.43 1.12
C PRO A 224 -8.53 22.89 1.89
N SER A 225 -7.33 23.07 1.35
CA SER A 225 -6.10 22.54 1.95
C SER A 225 -5.69 23.22 3.25
N ASP A 226 -6.03 24.50 3.41
CA ASP A 226 -5.87 25.25 4.65
C ASP A 226 -6.79 24.71 5.76
N LEU A 227 -8.03 24.36 5.45
CA LEU A 227 -8.98 23.77 6.41
C LEU A 227 -8.51 22.39 6.88
N ILE A 228 -7.98 21.55 5.98
CA ILE A 228 -7.42 20.24 6.34
C ILE A 228 -6.21 20.41 7.29
N ARG A 229 -5.33 21.38 7.03
CA ARG A 229 -4.19 21.70 7.91
C ARG A 229 -4.68 22.17 9.28
N ARG A 230 -5.54 23.19 9.34
CA ARG A 230 -6.11 23.69 10.61
C ARG A 230 -6.73 22.59 11.48
N VAL A 231 -7.55 21.72 10.89
CA VAL A 231 -8.17 20.57 11.57
C VAL A 231 -7.13 19.54 12.05
N ARG A 232 -6.10 19.24 11.24
CA ARG A 232 -4.99 18.34 11.65
C ARG A 232 -4.18 18.94 12.80
N ASP A 233 -3.87 20.23 12.73
CA ASP A 233 -2.84 20.87 13.57
C ASP A 233 -3.35 21.18 14.98
N GLN A 234 -4.66 21.39 15.16
CA GLN A 234 -5.30 21.43 16.49
C GLN A 234 -5.60 20.03 17.07
N CYS A 235 -5.64 18.97 16.25
CA CYS A 235 -5.98 17.64 16.73
C CYS A 235 -4.74 16.91 17.28
N ALA A 236 -4.49 17.05 18.58
CA ALA A 236 -3.33 16.50 19.28
C ALA A 236 -3.08 15.01 18.97
N ALA A 237 -4.15 14.20 18.91
CA ALA A 237 -4.13 12.77 18.59
C ALA A 237 -3.38 12.42 17.29
N VAL A 238 -3.43 13.28 16.27
CA VAL A 238 -2.81 13.03 14.96
C VAL A 238 -1.65 13.97 14.60
N ARG A 239 -1.38 15.02 15.39
CA ARG A 239 -0.30 15.99 15.14
C ARG A 239 1.06 15.32 14.90
N ASN A 240 1.36 14.27 15.67
CA ASN A 240 2.60 13.50 15.57
C ASN A 240 2.44 12.22 14.70
N THR A 241 1.68 12.31 13.60
CA THR A 241 1.49 11.21 12.62
C THR A 241 1.66 11.72 11.18
N GLY A 242 2.54 11.06 10.41
CA GLY A 242 2.80 11.45 9.01
C GLY A 242 1.59 11.33 8.08
N SER A 243 0.57 10.57 8.47
CA SER A 243 -0.71 10.38 7.75
C SER A 243 -1.83 11.33 8.19
N GLY A 244 -1.63 12.16 9.22
CA GLY A 244 -2.68 13.00 9.83
C GLY A 244 -3.45 13.89 8.85
N TYR A 245 -2.77 14.41 7.82
CA TYR A 245 -3.41 15.20 6.75
C TYR A 245 -4.44 14.39 5.95
N HIS A 246 -4.15 13.13 5.63
CA HIS A 246 -5.08 12.26 4.90
C HIS A 246 -6.26 11.82 5.78
N TYR A 247 -6.04 11.63 7.09
CA TYR A 247 -7.13 11.39 8.03
C TYR A 247 -8.07 12.60 8.16
N ALA A 248 -7.53 13.80 8.35
CA ALA A 248 -8.32 15.05 8.40
C ALA A 248 -9.11 15.29 7.09
N LEU A 249 -8.48 15.03 5.93
CA LEU A 249 -9.15 15.04 4.62
C LEU A 249 -10.26 13.98 4.52
N GLY A 250 -10.05 12.80 5.09
CA GLY A 250 -11.06 11.74 5.18
C GLY A 250 -12.27 12.16 6.01
N VAL A 251 -12.02 12.72 7.20
CA VAL A 251 -13.05 13.24 8.11
C VAL A 251 -13.86 14.36 7.47
N LEU A 252 -13.21 15.38 6.89
CA LEU A 252 -13.91 16.49 6.22
C LEU A 252 -14.73 16.03 5.00
N ARG A 253 -14.30 14.98 4.28
CA ARG A 253 -15.11 14.34 3.22
C ARG A 253 -16.33 13.60 3.77
N GLN A 254 -16.23 12.98 4.95
CA GLN A 254 -17.33 12.27 5.63
C GLN A 254 -18.34 13.26 6.25
N LEU A 255 -17.88 14.29 6.96
CA LEU A 255 -18.73 15.38 7.46
C LEU A 255 -19.54 16.02 6.32
N ARG A 256 -18.88 16.37 5.21
CA ARG A 256 -19.58 16.88 4.02
C ARG A 256 -20.57 15.87 3.43
N LEU A 257 -20.29 14.57 3.46
CA LEU A 257 -21.25 13.55 3.00
C LEU A 257 -22.50 13.55 3.89
N ALA A 258 -22.34 13.53 5.21
CA ALA A 258 -23.45 13.53 6.15
C ALA A 258 -24.28 14.84 6.07
N ILE A 259 -23.61 15.99 5.90
CA ILE A 259 -24.29 17.29 5.71
C ILE A 259 -25.03 17.32 4.36
N ASP A 260 -24.38 16.95 3.25
CA ASP A 260 -25.01 16.96 1.92
C ASP A 260 -26.22 16.02 1.85
N SER A 261 -26.14 14.84 2.48
CA SER A 261 -27.30 13.93 2.63
C SER A 261 -28.41 14.59 3.43
N HIS A 262 -28.14 15.06 4.65
CA HIS A 262 -29.16 15.68 5.49
C HIS A 262 -29.90 16.84 4.81
N ILE A 263 -29.18 17.69 4.06
CA ILE A 263 -29.81 18.76 3.26
C ILE A 263 -30.76 18.18 2.21
N LEU A 264 -30.31 17.20 1.43
CA LEU A 264 -31.09 16.64 0.32
C LEU A 264 -32.28 15.82 0.82
N ASP A 265 -32.10 15.05 1.90
CA ASP A 265 -33.14 14.23 2.52
C ASP A 265 -34.23 15.13 3.14
N THR A 266 -33.86 16.20 3.85
CA THR A 266 -34.81 17.20 4.40
C THR A 266 -35.51 18.03 3.32
N LEU A 267 -34.96 18.13 2.10
CA LEU A 267 -35.61 18.75 0.95
C LEU A 267 -36.33 17.74 0.02
N GLY A 268 -36.38 16.45 0.37
CA GLY A 268 -36.98 15.39 -0.45
C GLY A 268 -36.22 15.02 -1.74
N VAL A 269 -35.02 15.57 -1.95
CA VAL A 269 -34.27 15.52 -3.22
C VAL A 269 -33.43 14.23 -3.33
N LYS A 270 -34.10 13.12 -3.63
CA LYS A 270 -33.47 11.79 -3.82
C LYS A 270 -32.48 11.78 -5.01
N ILE A 271 -31.17 11.85 -4.74
CA ILE A 271 -30.10 11.78 -5.75
C ILE A 271 -29.09 10.68 -5.41
N ASN A 272 -29.11 9.58 -6.17
CA ASN A 272 -28.28 8.39 -5.92
C ASN A 272 -26.79 8.57 -6.30
N TRP A 273 -26.41 9.62 -7.06
CA TRP A 273 -25.02 9.82 -7.50
C TRP A 273 -24.33 10.98 -6.77
N ARG A 274 -23.28 10.64 -6.01
CA ARG A 274 -22.53 11.54 -5.12
C ARG A 274 -21.96 12.81 -5.77
N GLY A 275 -21.70 12.80 -7.08
CA GLY A 275 -21.27 13.99 -7.82
C GLY A 275 -22.39 14.98 -8.14
N ARG A 276 -23.63 14.49 -8.34
CA ARG A 276 -24.83 15.34 -8.54
C ARG A 276 -25.31 15.89 -7.20
N GLN A 277 -25.29 15.09 -6.13
CA GLN A 277 -25.54 15.56 -4.75
C GLN A 277 -24.72 16.82 -4.44
N ARG A 278 -23.38 16.74 -4.55
CA ARG A 278 -22.47 17.86 -4.30
C ARG A 278 -22.72 19.06 -5.20
N LYS A 279 -23.11 18.86 -6.47
CA LYS A 279 -23.48 19.95 -7.39
C LYS A 279 -24.78 20.63 -6.95
N LYS A 280 -25.83 19.87 -6.61
CA LYS A 280 -27.13 20.42 -6.17
C LYS A 280 -26.99 21.15 -4.84
N VAL A 281 -26.26 20.61 -3.86
CA VAL A 281 -25.98 21.33 -2.60
C VAL A 281 -25.17 22.60 -2.85
N ALA A 282 -24.16 22.57 -3.73
CA ALA A 282 -23.40 23.76 -4.09
C ALA A 282 -24.23 24.82 -4.83
N SER A 283 -25.23 24.43 -5.64
CA SER A 283 -26.14 25.38 -6.30
C SER A 283 -27.23 25.92 -5.36
N LEU A 284 -27.76 25.09 -4.45
CA LEU A 284 -28.64 25.55 -3.36
C LEU A 284 -27.91 26.54 -2.42
N LEU A 285 -26.59 26.42 -2.33
CA LEU A 285 -25.73 27.35 -1.60
C LEU A 285 -25.14 28.47 -2.46
N ALA A 286 -25.58 28.68 -3.71
CA ALA A 286 -25.10 29.79 -4.55
C ALA A 286 -25.54 31.15 -4.00
N LYS A 287 -24.79 32.22 -4.32
CA LYS A 287 -25.28 33.60 -4.13
C LYS A 287 -26.54 33.77 -5.00
N GLY A 288 -27.60 34.37 -4.45
CA GLY A 288 -28.87 34.55 -5.15
C GLY A 288 -29.80 33.32 -5.21
N SER A 289 -29.43 32.18 -4.61
CA SER A 289 -30.37 31.04 -4.49
C SER A 289 -31.42 31.33 -3.40
N LEU A 290 -32.71 31.16 -3.73
CA LEU A 290 -33.82 31.29 -2.78
C LEU A 290 -33.65 30.35 -1.57
N ASP A 291 -33.15 29.13 -1.82
CA ASP A 291 -32.87 28.12 -0.80
C ASP A 291 -31.70 28.48 0.15
N PHE A 292 -30.88 29.48 -0.18
CA PHE A 292 -29.60 29.74 0.49
C PHE A 292 -29.73 29.87 2.01
N GLN A 293 -30.66 30.72 2.47
CA GLN A 293 -30.85 30.95 3.91
C GLN A 293 -31.42 29.71 4.61
N ASN A 294 -32.32 28.97 3.96
CA ASN A 294 -32.92 27.77 4.53
C ASN A 294 -31.87 26.67 4.71
N VAL A 295 -31.08 26.40 3.66
CA VAL A 295 -29.99 25.42 3.71
C VAL A 295 -28.91 25.83 4.71
N GLN A 296 -28.54 27.12 4.77
CA GLN A 296 -27.59 27.60 5.79
C GLN A 296 -28.13 27.40 7.22
N ARG A 297 -29.43 27.61 7.45
CA ARG A 297 -30.12 27.38 8.73
C ARG A 297 -30.13 25.89 9.11
N LEU A 298 -30.43 24.99 8.17
CA LEU A 298 -30.38 23.53 8.37
C LEU A 298 -28.96 23.08 8.74
N VAL A 299 -27.95 23.52 7.99
CA VAL A 299 -26.55 23.16 8.23
C VAL A 299 -26.06 23.66 9.60
N LYS A 300 -26.35 24.93 9.96
CA LYS A 300 -25.99 25.47 11.28
C LYS A 300 -26.66 24.67 12.40
N ARG A 301 -27.94 24.30 12.25
CA ARG A 301 -28.68 23.48 13.22
C ARG A 301 -28.02 22.10 13.39
N LYS A 302 -27.66 21.43 12.30
CA LYS A 302 -27.06 20.09 12.37
C LYS A 302 -25.65 20.08 12.96
N ILE A 303 -24.83 21.08 12.62
CA ILE A 303 -23.49 21.23 13.20
C ILE A 303 -23.58 21.60 14.69
N LYS A 304 -24.52 22.47 15.10
CA LYS A 304 -24.74 22.76 16.53
C LYS A 304 -25.18 21.51 17.31
N SER A 305 -26.05 20.67 16.74
CA SER A 305 -26.39 19.37 17.33
C SER A 305 -25.15 18.49 17.47
N TRP A 306 -24.37 18.25 16.41
CA TRP A 306 -23.14 17.44 16.55
C TRP A 306 -22.08 18.03 17.49
N ALA A 307 -22.06 19.34 17.70
CA ALA A 307 -21.16 20.00 18.65
C ALA A 307 -21.60 19.86 20.13
N LYS A 308 -22.90 19.61 20.37
CA LYS A 308 -23.48 19.39 21.71
C LYS A 308 -23.64 17.90 22.03
N ASP A 309 -24.28 17.18 21.11
CA ASP A 309 -24.75 15.81 21.26
C ASP A 309 -23.73 14.77 20.74
N GLY A 310 -22.62 15.23 20.15
CA GLY A 310 -21.60 14.41 19.50
C GLY A 310 -21.93 14.02 18.05
N TYR A 311 -20.93 13.52 17.31
CA TYR A 311 -21.15 12.92 16.00
C TYR A 311 -21.51 11.43 16.16
N PRO A 312 -22.54 10.91 15.47
CA PRO A 312 -22.92 9.50 15.59
C PRO A 312 -21.92 8.58 14.87
N PHE A 313 -21.18 7.79 15.64
CA PHE A 313 -20.28 6.75 15.13
C PHE A 313 -20.96 5.38 15.19
N ALA A 314 -20.91 4.63 14.09
CA ALA A 314 -21.18 3.20 14.12
C ALA A 314 -19.97 2.46 14.70
N ILE A 315 -20.20 1.45 15.54
CA ILE A 315 -19.16 0.57 16.08
C ILE A 315 -18.36 -0.04 14.91
N PRO A 316 -17.02 0.06 14.90
CA PRO A 316 -16.22 -0.52 13.82
C PRO A 316 -16.31 -2.04 13.85
N GLN A 317 -16.42 -2.66 12.67
CA GLN A 317 -16.50 -4.11 12.50
C GLN A 317 -15.50 -4.58 11.44
N LEU A 318 -14.81 -5.68 11.72
CA LEU A 318 -14.07 -6.45 10.72
C LEU A 318 -15.07 -7.20 9.82
N ARG A 319 -14.92 -7.05 8.51
CA ARG A 319 -15.86 -7.61 7.51
C ARG A 319 -15.28 -8.86 6.88
N SER A 320 -16.09 -9.92 6.71
CA SER A 320 -15.66 -11.23 6.21
C SER A 320 -14.88 -11.20 4.89
N TYR A 321 -15.21 -10.28 3.97
CA TYR A 321 -14.49 -10.13 2.69
C TYR A 321 -13.08 -9.52 2.80
N SER A 322 -12.65 -9.06 3.99
CA SER A 322 -11.25 -8.66 4.24
C SER A 322 -10.38 -9.89 4.55
N LEU A 323 -10.27 -10.75 3.56
CA LEU A 323 -9.57 -12.05 3.57
C LEU A 323 -8.04 -11.88 3.55
N ASP A 324 -7.52 -11.12 4.51
CA ASP A 324 -6.14 -10.67 4.65
C ASP A 324 -5.56 -11.21 5.98
N PHE A 325 -5.33 -12.52 6.09
CA PHE A 325 -4.71 -13.10 7.30
C PHE A 325 -3.23 -12.72 7.35
N SER A 326 -2.87 -11.70 8.12
CA SER A 326 -1.49 -11.41 8.49
C SER A 326 -1.12 -12.26 9.70
N ALA A 327 -0.18 -13.18 9.56
CA ALA A 327 0.37 -13.89 10.71
C ALA A 327 1.13 -12.93 11.65
N SER A 328 1.25 -13.31 12.92
CA SER A 328 1.87 -12.50 13.99
C SER A 328 3.32 -12.09 13.66
N THR A 329 3.83 -10.98 14.21
CA THR A 329 5.15 -10.39 13.86
C THR A 329 6.40 -11.20 14.24
N GLU A 330 6.24 -12.28 15.01
CA GLU A 330 7.32 -13.04 15.65
C GLU A 330 7.44 -14.45 15.06
N ASN A 331 8.39 -14.69 14.13
CA ASN A 331 8.53 -15.93 13.33
C ASN A 331 8.92 -17.22 14.10
N SER A 332 8.08 -17.61 15.05
CA SER A 332 8.23 -18.71 16.01
C SER A 332 7.10 -19.74 15.84
N THR A 333 7.39 -21.01 16.14
CA THR A 333 6.48 -22.17 16.07
C THR A 333 5.01 -21.92 16.39
N SER A 334 4.69 -21.19 17.46
CA SER A 334 3.31 -21.00 17.90
C SER A 334 2.54 -19.91 17.14
N GLN A 335 3.09 -19.34 16.05
CA GLN A 335 2.41 -18.37 15.17
C GLN A 335 1.09 -18.86 14.57
N GLY A 336 0.90 -20.18 14.46
CA GLY A 336 -0.22 -20.78 13.74
C GLY A 336 0.09 -21.09 12.27
N TYR A 337 1.33 -20.92 11.84
CA TYR A 337 1.81 -21.49 10.59
C TYR A 337 3.27 -21.95 10.74
N TRP A 338 3.65 -22.93 9.92
CA TRP A 338 4.95 -23.59 9.92
C TRP A 338 5.34 -23.94 8.48
N PHE A 339 6.62 -23.75 8.14
CA PHE A 339 7.17 -24.16 6.85
C PHE A 339 8.07 -25.39 7.00
N SER A 340 8.04 -26.29 6.01
CA SER A 340 9.01 -27.36 5.80
C SER A 340 9.36 -27.45 4.31
N LEU A 341 10.51 -28.03 4.00
CA LEU A 341 10.86 -28.38 2.62
C LEU A 341 10.21 -29.73 2.28
N ASP A 342 9.76 -29.87 1.05
CA ASP A 342 9.17 -31.11 0.53
C ASP A 342 10.31 -32.10 0.17
N PRO A 343 10.48 -33.23 0.89
CA PRO A 343 11.63 -34.12 0.69
C PRO A 343 11.56 -34.88 -0.65
N GLU A 344 10.36 -35.06 -1.21
CA GLU A 344 10.14 -35.68 -2.51
C GLU A 344 10.40 -34.71 -3.68
N ARG A 345 10.32 -33.39 -3.44
CA ARG A 345 10.13 -32.40 -4.51
C ARG A 345 11.04 -31.19 -4.36
N GLU A 346 12.16 -31.23 -5.09
CA GLU A 346 13.12 -30.14 -5.22
C GLU A 346 12.43 -28.76 -5.43
N ASN A 347 12.74 -27.81 -4.55
CA ASN A 347 12.16 -26.45 -4.48
C ASN A 347 10.65 -26.36 -4.15
N GLU A 348 9.99 -27.38 -3.62
CA GLU A 348 8.65 -27.20 -3.02
C GLU A 348 8.73 -27.00 -1.51
N VAL A 349 7.87 -26.11 -1.02
CA VAL A 349 7.74 -25.75 0.38
C VAL A 349 6.32 -26.07 0.82
N LEU A 350 6.21 -26.83 1.89
CA LEU A 350 4.93 -27.09 2.55
C LEU A 350 4.67 -25.97 3.56
N LEU A 351 3.42 -25.51 3.58
CA LEU A 351 2.88 -24.54 4.52
C LEU A 351 1.80 -25.23 5.35
N HIS A 352 2.14 -25.54 6.59
CA HIS A 352 1.24 -26.14 7.56
C HIS A 352 0.58 -25.04 8.39
N LEU A 353 -0.75 -24.94 8.37
CA LEU A 353 -1.52 -23.99 9.19
C LEU A 353 -2.13 -24.69 10.41
N LYS A 354 -2.10 -24.03 11.57
CA LYS A 354 -2.74 -24.54 12.79
C LYS A 354 -4.23 -24.23 12.79
N LEU A 355 -5.04 -25.27 12.86
CA LEU A 355 -6.50 -25.17 13.01
C LEU A 355 -6.92 -24.87 14.46
N PRO A 356 -8.10 -24.24 14.67
CA PRO A 356 -8.68 -24.00 15.99
C PRO A 356 -9.28 -25.29 16.57
N PRO A 357 -9.74 -25.28 17.84
CA PRO A 357 -10.64 -26.32 18.34
C PRO A 357 -11.88 -26.46 17.44
N GLY A 358 -12.42 -27.67 17.31
CA GLY A 358 -13.64 -27.93 16.53
C GLY A 358 -13.50 -27.86 15.00
N ILE A 359 -12.28 -27.73 14.45
CA ILE A 359 -12.01 -27.94 13.03
C ILE A 359 -10.88 -28.96 12.90
N ASP A 360 -11.19 -30.14 12.40
CA ASP A 360 -10.23 -31.20 12.19
C ASP A 360 -9.38 -30.97 10.93
N GLY A 361 -8.14 -31.45 10.99
CA GLY A 361 -7.16 -31.36 9.92
C GLY A 361 -6.71 -32.74 9.46
N ARG A 362 -5.61 -32.76 8.69
CA ARG A 362 -4.91 -34.00 8.34
C ARG A 362 -3.69 -34.14 9.25
N GLU A 363 -3.39 -35.34 9.73
CA GLU A 363 -2.16 -35.56 10.49
C GLU A 363 -0.93 -35.48 9.58
N GLN A 364 0.14 -34.88 10.09
CA GLN A 364 1.35 -34.52 9.36
C GLN A 364 2.54 -34.64 10.30
N ILE A 365 3.50 -35.51 9.96
CA ILE A 365 4.67 -35.83 10.79
C ILE A 365 5.57 -34.60 10.99
N ASP A 366 5.77 -33.82 9.93
CA ASP A 366 6.62 -32.62 9.94
C ASP A 366 5.97 -31.39 10.60
N SER A 367 4.69 -31.48 10.96
CA SER A 367 3.95 -30.36 11.56
C SER A 367 4.03 -30.37 13.09
N PRO A 368 4.44 -29.27 13.74
CA PRO A 368 4.36 -29.14 15.20
C PRO A 368 2.92 -29.10 15.73
N TYR A 369 1.90 -29.17 14.86
CA TYR A 369 0.48 -29.14 15.23
C TYR A 369 -0.23 -30.50 15.08
N LYS A 370 0.47 -31.56 14.64
CA LYS A 370 -0.08 -32.92 14.43
C LYS A 370 -1.39 -32.91 13.61
N SER A 371 -2.43 -33.63 14.05
CA SER A 371 -3.76 -33.69 13.42
C SER A 371 -4.48 -32.33 13.26
N LYS A 372 -4.11 -31.29 14.03
CA LYS A 372 -4.71 -29.95 13.91
C LYS A 372 -4.00 -29.09 12.87
N THR A 373 -3.70 -29.70 11.71
CA THR A 373 -2.95 -29.10 10.60
C THR A 373 -3.77 -29.07 9.32
N LEU A 374 -3.74 -27.93 8.62
CA LEU A 374 -4.14 -27.82 7.21
C LEU A 374 -2.89 -27.53 6.36
N THR A 375 -2.52 -28.44 5.45
CA THR A 375 -1.27 -28.35 4.67
C THR A 375 -1.49 -27.90 3.24
N PHE A 376 -0.74 -26.88 2.84
CA PHE A 376 -0.63 -26.41 1.46
C PHE A 376 0.79 -26.63 0.92
N ARG A 377 0.93 -26.70 -0.40
CA ARG A 377 2.18 -26.87 -1.15
C ARG A 377 2.39 -25.71 -2.11
N PHE A 378 3.59 -25.12 -2.14
CA PHE A 378 3.96 -24.14 -3.17
C PHE A 378 5.38 -24.32 -3.68
N LEU A 379 5.57 -24.00 -4.96
CA LEU A 379 6.88 -23.99 -5.61
C LEU A 379 7.62 -22.68 -5.25
N ASP A 380 8.81 -22.80 -4.66
CA ASP A 380 9.79 -21.72 -4.70
C ASP A 380 10.42 -21.66 -6.09
N TRP A 381 9.95 -20.70 -6.89
CA TRP A 381 10.41 -20.47 -8.24
C TRP A 381 11.61 -19.51 -8.31
N LEU A 382 12.08 -18.97 -7.17
CA LEU A 382 13.12 -17.94 -7.11
C LEU A 382 14.50 -18.47 -7.58
N PRO A 383 15.01 -19.64 -7.16
CA PRO A 383 16.29 -20.18 -7.65
C PRO A 383 16.26 -20.39 -9.17
N ARG A 384 15.18 -20.98 -9.68
CA ARG A 384 14.98 -21.18 -11.12
C ARG A 384 14.98 -19.86 -11.89
N ALA A 385 14.30 -18.82 -11.39
CA ALA A 385 14.29 -17.52 -12.03
C ALA A 385 15.68 -16.86 -12.04
N ALA A 386 16.47 -17.05 -10.99
CA ALA A 386 17.86 -16.60 -10.95
C ALA A 386 18.72 -17.33 -11.99
N THR A 387 18.65 -18.65 -12.09
CA THR A 387 19.37 -19.45 -13.10
C THR A 387 18.95 -19.08 -14.51
N GLU A 388 17.65 -18.96 -14.79
CA GLU A 388 17.17 -18.56 -16.12
C GLU A 388 17.66 -17.14 -16.50
N ASP A 389 17.63 -16.17 -15.59
CA ASP A 389 18.13 -14.82 -15.87
C ASP A 389 19.66 -14.74 -15.94
N THR A 390 20.38 -15.61 -15.23
CA THR A 390 21.85 -15.75 -15.35
C THR A 390 22.25 -16.31 -16.71
N VAL A 391 21.55 -17.32 -17.22
CA VAL A 391 21.75 -17.84 -18.58
C VAL A 391 21.44 -16.75 -19.63
N LYS A 392 20.39 -15.95 -19.43
CA LYS A 392 20.08 -14.79 -20.30
C LYS A 392 21.17 -13.71 -20.22
N ALA A 393 21.73 -13.43 -19.04
CA ALA A 393 22.86 -12.50 -18.86
C ALA A 393 24.10 -12.98 -19.61
N ASN A 394 24.44 -14.26 -19.51
CA ASN A 394 25.60 -14.83 -20.22
C ASN A 394 25.40 -14.80 -21.75
N ARG A 395 24.17 -15.01 -22.25
CA ARG A 395 23.82 -14.80 -23.67
C ARG A 395 23.94 -13.33 -24.07
N ALA A 396 23.43 -12.40 -23.27
CA ALA A 396 23.57 -10.96 -23.53
C ALA A 396 25.04 -10.49 -23.53
N LYS A 397 25.92 -11.10 -22.71
CA LYS A 397 27.36 -10.83 -22.70
C LYS A 397 28.03 -11.25 -24.01
N LYS A 398 27.62 -12.38 -24.61
CA LYS A 398 28.11 -12.81 -25.94
C LYS A 398 27.70 -11.89 -27.10
N ILE A 399 26.69 -11.03 -26.90
CA ILE A 399 26.19 -10.05 -27.88
C ILE A 399 26.53 -8.61 -27.40
N SER A 400 27.52 -8.46 -26.52
CA SER A 400 28.04 -7.17 -26.00
C SER A 400 27.01 -6.19 -25.40
N HIS A 401 25.78 -6.61 -25.11
CA HIS A 401 24.73 -5.75 -24.55
C HIS A 401 24.91 -5.52 -23.03
N LEU A 402 25.94 -4.78 -22.64
CA LEU A 402 26.39 -4.60 -21.25
C LEU A 402 25.25 -4.22 -20.28
N ASN A 403 24.44 -3.22 -20.59
CA ASN A 403 23.36 -2.73 -19.72
C ASN A 403 22.29 -3.82 -19.46
N ARG A 404 22.07 -4.69 -20.46
CA ARG A 404 21.18 -5.86 -20.35
C ARG A 404 21.81 -6.98 -19.52
N VAL A 405 23.15 -7.13 -19.54
CA VAL A 405 23.88 -8.04 -18.65
C VAL A 405 23.75 -7.60 -17.19
N GLU A 406 23.98 -6.32 -16.88
CA GLU A 406 23.78 -5.76 -15.53
C GLU A 406 22.35 -5.98 -15.03
N GLN A 407 21.35 -5.60 -15.85
CA GLN A 407 19.94 -5.76 -15.53
C GLN A 407 19.55 -7.21 -15.19
N LEU A 408 20.06 -8.18 -15.94
CA LEU A 408 19.76 -9.60 -15.74
C LEU A 408 20.54 -10.18 -14.56
N ARG A 409 21.79 -9.77 -14.34
CA ARG A 409 22.58 -10.13 -13.14
C ARG A 409 21.94 -9.59 -11.87
N PHE A 410 21.46 -8.34 -11.87
CA PHE A 410 20.76 -7.76 -10.72
C PHE A 410 19.49 -8.54 -10.40
N ARG A 411 18.68 -8.87 -11.42
CA ARG A 411 17.49 -9.70 -11.25
C ARG A 411 17.82 -11.07 -10.67
N ALA A 412 18.87 -11.73 -11.16
CA ALA A 412 19.29 -13.02 -10.63
C ALA A 412 19.74 -12.92 -9.15
N ALA A 413 20.65 -11.98 -8.83
CA ALA A 413 21.12 -11.76 -7.46
C ALA A 413 19.97 -11.40 -6.50
N LYS A 414 19.00 -10.62 -6.96
CA LYS A 414 17.76 -10.29 -6.23
C LYS A 414 16.89 -11.52 -5.94
N PHE A 415 16.69 -12.41 -6.92
CA PHE A 415 15.93 -13.64 -6.67
C PHE A 415 16.68 -14.59 -5.72
N LEU A 416 18.02 -14.63 -5.76
CA LEU A 416 18.83 -15.39 -4.80
C LEU A 416 18.73 -14.81 -3.38
N ASP A 417 18.82 -13.49 -3.19
CA ASP A 417 18.59 -12.84 -1.88
C ASP A 417 17.19 -13.16 -1.35
N MET A 418 16.16 -13.13 -2.19
CA MET A 418 14.79 -13.47 -1.79
C MET A 418 14.63 -14.97 -1.44
N HIS A 419 15.31 -15.88 -2.14
CA HIS A 419 15.35 -17.30 -1.77
C HIS A 419 16.10 -17.51 -0.44
N GLU A 420 17.26 -16.88 -0.25
CA GLU A 420 18.03 -16.95 0.99
C GLU A 420 17.21 -16.39 2.17
N GLN A 421 16.47 -15.31 1.97
CA GLN A 421 15.51 -14.78 2.96
C GLN A 421 14.41 -15.78 3.31
N LEU A 422 13.91 -16.56 2.36
CA LEU A 422 12.94 -17.63 2.62
C LEU A 422 13.60 -18.77 3.42
N MET A 423 14.75 -19.28 2.97
CA MET A 423 15.46 -20.38 3.64
C MET A 423 15.88 -20.01 5.07
N ASN A 424 16.45 -18.82 5.29
CA ASN A 424 16.74 -18.29 6.64
C ASN A 424 15.46 -18.23 7.51
N THR A 425 14.28 -18.00 6.92
CA THR A 425 13.01 -17.98 7.66
C THR A 425 12.56 -19.38 8.06
N ILE A 426 12.69 -20.37 7.17
CA ILE A 426 12.37 -21.77 7.46
C ILE A 426 13.32 -22.31 8.54
N GLN A 427 14.64 -22.16 8.34
CA GLN A 427 15.66 -22.54 9.31
C GLN A 427 15.42 -21.87 10.68
N PHE A 428 15.08 -20.59 10.73
CA PHE A 428 14.78 -19.90 11.99
C PHE A 428 13.58 -20.52 12.73
N GLN A 429 12.52 -20.92 12.03
CA GLN A 429 11.40 -21.63 12.64
C GLN A 429 11.85 -22.99 13.21
N HIS A 430 12.61 -23.77 12.44
CA HIS A 430 13.10 -25.10 12.84
C HIS A 430 14.06 -25.07 14.03
N VAL A 431 15.09 -24.24 14.00
CA VAL A 431 16.04 -24.07 15.11
C VAL A 431 15.33 -23.58 16.38
N THR A 432 14.40 -22.61 16.25
CA THR A 432 13.60 -22.13 17.39
C THR A 432 12.70 -23.23 17.98
N HIS A 433 12.19 -24.14 17.15
CA HIS A 433 11.40 -25.29 17.60
C HIS A 433 12.25 -26.28 18.40
N GLN A 434 13.39 -26.68 17.85
CA GLN A 434 14.32 -27.63 18.49
C GLN A 434 14.83 -27.07 19.83
N LEU A 435 15.24 -25.80 19.85
CA LEU A 435 15.66 -25.09 21.05
C LEU A 435 14.57 -25.09 22.14
N SER A 436 13.31 -24.84 21.76
CA SER A 436 12.18 -24.89 22.70
C SER A 436 11.92 -26.31 23.21
N ARG A 437 11.90 -27.33 22.34
CA ARG A 437 11.72 -28.74 22.75
C ARG A 437 12.81 -29.23 23.69
N LEU A 438 14.07 -28.81 23.49
CA LEU A 438 15.18 -29.16 24.36
C LEU A 438 15.12 -28.42 25.70
N LYS A 439 14.78 -27.13 25.73
CA LYS A 439 14.59 -26.39 26.98
C LYS A 439 13.47 -26.92 27.88
N HIS A 440 12.53 -27.70 27.34
CA HIS A 440 11.48 -28.38 28.12
C HIS A 440 11.82 -29.84 28.50
N LYS A 441 12.95 -30.40 28.05
CA LYS A 441 13.45 -31.71 28.51
C LYS A 441 14.38 -31.51 29.70
N LYS A 442 14.16 -32.26 30.79
CA LYS A 442 14.96 -32.15 32.03
C LYS A 442 16.47 -32.42 31.83
N ASN A 443 16.83 -33.33 30.92
CA ASN A 443 18.20 -33.82 30.74
C ASN A 443 18.77 -33.45 29.35
N SER A 444 18.62 -32.20 28.91
CA SER A 444 19.18 -31.73 27.62
C SER A 444 20.58 -31.15 27.76
N ASP A 445 21.48 -31.54 26.85
CA ASP A 445 22.86 -31.02 26.79
C ASP A 445 22.88 -29.47 26.66
N PRO A 446 23.48 -28.75 27.62
CA PRO A 446 23.60 -27.29 27.56
C PRO A 446 24.44 -26.82 26.36
N LYS A 447 25.39 -27.62 25.84
CA LYS A 447 26.20 -27.27 24.66
C LYS A 447 25.37 -27.28 23.38
N VAL A 448 24.43 -28.22 23.22
CA VAL A 448 23.42 -28.18 22.13
C VAL A 448 22.47 -26.99 22.30
N ILE A 449 21.97 -26.72 23.52
CA ILE A 449 21.09 -25.57 23.78
C ILE A 449 21.79 -24.24 23.46
N GLY A 450 23.07 -24.09 23.81
CA GLY A 450 23.89 -22.93 23.45
C GLY A 450 24.02 -22.75 21.93
N ARG A 451 24.48 -23.79 21.22
CA ARG A 451 24.62 -23.76 19.75
C ARG A 451 23.32 -23.36 19.04
N LEU A 452 22.18 -23.96 19.42
CA LEU A 452 20.88 -23.63 18.84
C LEU A 452 20.40 -22.22 19.22
N ALA A 453 20.74 -21.71 20.41
CA ALA A 453 20.40 -20.34 20.81
C ALA A 453 21.19 -19.30 20.00
N ASP A 454 22.47 -19.56 19.72
CA ASP A 454 23.31 -18.67 18.93
C ASP A 454 23.02 -18.76 17.43
N GLU A 455 22.68 -19.94 16.92
CA GLU A 455 22.14 -20.06 15.57
C GLU A 455 20.78 -19.36 15.43
N ALA A 456 19.86 -19.51 16.39
CA ALA A 456 18.61 -18.75 16.38
C ALA A 456 18.87 -17.22 16.43
N ARG A 457 19.91 -16.78 17.14
CA ARG A 457 20.35 -15.37 17.19
C ARG A 457 20.88 -14.90 15.83
N ARG A 458 21.75 -15.69 15.19
CA ARG A 458 22.30 -15.48 13.83
C ARG A 458 21.18 -15.37 12.80
N LEU A 459 20.31 -16.38 12.74
CA LEU A 459 19.19 -16.46 11.80
C LEU A 459 18.16 -15.35 12.03
N LYS A 460 17.91 -14.95 13.29
CA LYS A 460 17.06 -13.78 13.60
C LYS A 460 17.66 -12.46 13.06
N GLY A 461 18.99 -12.36 12.97
CA GLY A 461 19.69 -11.23 12.38
C GLY A 461 19.74 -11.26 10.84
N SER A 462 19.92 -12.43 10.23
CA SER A 462 19.88 -12.58 8.75
C SER A 462 18.45 -12.59 8.18
N ARG A 463 17.42 -12.81 9.01
CA ARG A 463 16.02 -12.82 8.55
C ARG A 463 15.55 -11.43 8.10
N ARG A 464 15.61 -11.21 6.79
CA ARG A 464 15.13 -9.99 6.12
C ARG A 464 13.69 -10.11 5.58
N SER A 465 12.96 -11.15 5.95
CA SER A 465 11.53 -11.33 5.66
C SER A 465 10.61 -10.81 6.79
N ALA A 466 9.41 -10.36 6.40
CA ALA A 466 8.27 -10.17 7.30
C ALA A 466 7.35 -11.42 7.30
N PRO A 467 6.38 -11.52 8.24
CA PRO A 467 5.45 -12.64 8.25
C PRO A 467 4.64 -12.73 6.96
N PRO A 468 4.30 -13.95 6.50
CA PRO A 468 3.46 -14.14 5.33
C PRO A 468 2.02 -13.68 5.59
N ARG A 469 1.31 -13.43 4.48
CA ARG A 469 -0.12 -13.11 4.47
C ARG A 469 -0.86 -14.11 3.59
N LEU A 470 -1.99 -14.65 4.06
CA LEU A 470 -2.85 -15.50 3.23
C LEU A 470 -4.01 -14.68 2.68
N LEU A 471 -4.23 -14.79 1.36
CA LEU A 471 -5.34 -14.19 0.65
C LEU A 471 -6.24 -15.27 0.03
N LEU A 472 -7.47 -15.40 0.53
CA LEU A 472 -8.50 -16.23 -0.09
C LEU A 472 -9.24 -15.42 -1.17
N ARG A 473 -9.41 -15.98 -2.38
CA ARG A 473 -10.03 -15.29 -3.54
C ARG A 473 -10.91 -16.24 -4.36
N GLY A 474 -12.03 -16.65 -3.76
CA GLY A 474 -12.81 -17.81 -4.23
C GLY A 474 -11.98 -19.08 -4.03
N HIS A 475 -12.08 -20.03 -4.96
CA HIS A 475 -11.32 -21.31 -4.99
C HIS A 475 -9.81 -21.13 -5.28
N LYS A 476 -9.16 -20.17 -4.62
CA LYS A 476 -7.73 -19.86 -4.71
C LYS A 476 -7.25 -19.28 -3.39
N VAL A 477 -6.27 -19.94 -2.78
CA VAL A 477 -5.49 -19.37 -1.68
C VAL A 477 -4.16 -18.89 -2.25
N ILE A 478 -3.76 -17.67 -1.89
CA ILE A 478 -2.52 -17.03 -2.35
C ILE A 478 -1.70 -16.69 -1.11
N LEU A 479 -0.50 -17.26 -1.02
CA LEU A 479 0.49 -16.91 -0.01
C LEU A 479 1.28 -15.70 -0.51
N GLN A 480 1.26 -14.60 0.26
CA GLN A 480 2.11 -13.44 0.02
C GLN A 480 3.26 -13.44 1.01
N ILE A 481 4.51 -13.39 0.52
CA ILE A 481 5.70 -13.30 1.37
C ILE A 481 6.34 -11.92 1.13
N PRO A 482 6.43 -11.04 2.15
CA PRO A 482 7.15 -9.77 2.04
C PRO A 482 8.64 -9.99 2.35
N PHE A 483 9.47 -9.85 1.32
CA PHE A 483 10.94 -9.84 1.40
C PHE A 483 11.43 -8.39 1.48
N LEU A 484 12.53 -8.10 2.16
CA LEU A 484 13.14 -6.77 2.02
C LEU A 484 13.82 -6.65 0.65
N SER A 485 13.81 -5.43 0.09
CA SER A 485 14.62 -5.08 -1.07
C SER A 485 16.09 -5.47 -0.87
N PRO A 486 16.82 -5.91 -1.91
CA PRO A 486 18.26 -6.16 -1.85
C PRO A 486 19.01 -5.07 -1.07
N ASN A 487 19.91 -5.49 -0.19
CA ASN A 487 20.75 -4.55 0.56
C ASN A 487 21.86 -3.97 -0.33
N GLY A 488 22.58 -2.97 0.21
CA GLY A 488 23.70 -2.35 -0.50
C GLY A 488 24.78 -3.34 -0.95
N THR A 489 24.96 -4.48 -0.25
CA THR A 489 25.98 -5.47 -0.63
C THR A 489 25.57 -6.39 -1.79
N VAL A 490 24.28 -6.66 -1.98
CA VAL A 490 23.77 -7.30 -3.21
C VAL A 490 23.86 -6.34 -4.39
N SER A 491 23.54 -5.06 -4.19
CA SER A 491 23.65 -4.04 -5.24
C SER A 491 25.09 -3.76 -5.66
N SER A 492 26.02 -3.53 -4.72
CA SER A 492 27.43 -3.24 -5.04
C SER A 492 28.13 -4.42 -5.70
N LYS A 493 27.81 -5.67 -5.32
CA LYS A 493 28.30 -6.89 -6.01
C LYS A 493 27.93 -6.93 -7.50
N VAL A 494 26.84 -6.27 -7.92
CA VAL A 494 26.38 -6.26 -9.32
C VAL A 494 26.81 -4.99 -10.06
N PHE A 495 26.62 -3.83 -9.45
CA PHE A 495 26.86 -2.53 -10.09
C PHE A 495 28.29 -2.01 -9.92
N ARG A 496 29.07 -2.58 -8.97
CA ARG A 496 30.33 -2.02 -8.46
C ARG A 496 30.09 -0.65 -7.80
N ASP A 497 31.16 0.03 -7.41
CA ASP A 497 31.13 1.36 -6.80
C ASP A 497 30.87 2.46 -7.84
N LYS A 498 29.72 2.39 -8.51
CA LYS A 498 29.26 3.45 -9.43
C LYS A 498 29.05 4.75 -8.64
N VAL A 499 29.69 5.81 -9.12
CA VAL A 499 29.52 7.16 -8.60
C VAL A 499 28.23 7.74 -9.18
N TYR A 500 27.30 8.14 -8.30
CA TYR A 500 26.03 8.75 -8.68
C TYR A 500 26.05 10.26 -8.41
N THR A 501 26.14 11.06 -9.48
CA THR A 501 26.29 12.52 -9.43
C THR A 501 25.28 13.29 -10.28
N THR A 502 24.84 12.75 -11.42
CA THR A 502 24.01 13.45 -12.40
C THR A 502 22.55 13.61 -11.96
N GLU A 503 21.81 14.51 -12.60
CA GLU A 503 20.38 14.74 -12.32
C GLU A 503 19.56 14.59 -13.60
N ALA A 504 18.31 14.15 -13.44
CA ALA A 504 17.44 13.77 -14.56
C ALA A 504 16.02 14.32 -14.41
N GLY A 505 15.44 14.76 -15.52
CA GLY A 505 14.07 15.25 -15.60
C GLY A 505 13.16 14.32 -16.40
N ALA A 506 11.88 14.28 -16.04
CA ALA A 506 10.87 13.39 -16.60
C ALA A 506 9.52 14.10 -16.83
N ASP A 507 9.20 14.34 -18.09
CA ASP A 507 7.94 14.95 -18.55
C ASP A 507 6.94 13.89 -19.04
N ARG A 508 5.63 14.14 -18.91
CA ARG A 508 4.57 13.29 -19.47
C ARG A 508 4.13 13.85 -20.83
N GLY A 509 4.85 13.44 -21.86
CA GLY A 509 4.69 13.91 -23.23
C GLY A 509 3.32 13.73 -23.88
N LEU A 510 3.13 14.42 -25.01
CA LEU A 510 1.93 14.34 -25.85
C LEU A 510 1.94 13.12 -26.80
N ARG A 511 3.13 12.60 -27.12
CA ARG A 511 3.35 11.50 -28.08
C ARG A 511 3.92 10.24 -27.44
N VAL A 512 4.78 10.37 -26.44
CA VAL A 512 5.28 9.27 -25.63
C VAL A 512 4.88 9.44 -24.16
N PRO A 513 4.58 8.36 -23.42
CA PRO A 513 4.19 8.46 -22.02
C PRO A 513 5.20 9.08 -21.06
N VAL A 514 6.49 8.98 -21.34
CA VAL A 514 7.55 9.65 -20.60
C VAL A 514 8.60 10.12 -21.61
N ALA A 515 8.96 11.38 -21.52
CA ALA A 515 10.19 11.94 -22.07
C ALA A 515 11.19 12.10 -20.90
N LEU A 516 12.41 11.58 -21.07
CA LEU A 516 13.50 11.75 -20.10
C LEU A 516 14.63 12.58 -20.69
N SER A 517 15.31 13.32 -19.81
CA SER A 517 16.63 13.91 -20.09
C SER A 517 17.52 13.76 -18.88
N VAL A 518 18.82 13.53 -19.09
CA VAL A 518 19.88 13.54 -18.06
C VAL A 518 20.87 14.63 -18.41
N GLU A 519 21.20 15.49 -17.45
CA GLU A 519 22.29 16.45 -17.57
C GLU A 519 23.60 15.79 -17.10
N LYS A 520 24.61 15.77 -17.98
CA LYS A 520 25.97 15.31 -17.68
C LYS A 520 26.98 16.16 -18.42
N ASP A 521 27.94 16.74 -17.70
CA ASP A 521 29.08 17.49 -18.25
C ASP A 521 28.63 18.55 -19.29
N THR A 522 27.64 19.36 -18.89
CA THR A 522 26.87 20.37 -19.67
C THR A 522 26.18 19.87 -20.95
N LYS A 523 26.15 18.57 -21.20
CA LYS A 523 25.41 17.93 -22.30
C LYS A 523 24.18 17.20 -21.79
N PHE A 524 23.16 17.10 -22.64
CA PHE A 524 21.93 16.36 -22.36
C PHE A 524 21.91 15.02 -23.10
N VAL A 525 21.51 13.95 -22.40
CA VAL A 525 21.20 12.65 -22.99
C VAL A 525 19.71 12.39 -22.80
N ASP A 526 19.00 12.15 -23.91
CA ASP A 526 17.54 12.12 -23.95
C ASP A 526 16.99 10.71 -24.24
N LEU A 527 15.79 10.39 -23.73
CA LEU A 527 15.09 9.14 -24.04
C LEU A 527 13.57 9.32 -24.09
N LEU A 528 12.97 9.04 -25.26
CA LEU A 528 11.52 8.97 -25.47
C LEU A 528 11.01 7.54 -25.23
N ILE A 529 10.18 7.34 -24.20
CA ILE A 529 9.73 6.00 -23.78
C ILE A 529 8.39 5.64 -24.42
N SER A 530 8.43 5.02 -25.61
CA SER A 530 7.25 4.44 -26.26
C SER A 530 6.85 3.06 -25.67
N VAL A 531 5.53 2.81 -25.64
CA VAL A 531 4.86 1.53 -25.31
C VAL A 531 3.48 1.40 -26.01
N GLU A 532 3.35 1.96 -27.22
CA GLU A 532 2.08 2.15 -27.95
C GLU A 532 1.17 0.92 -28.08
N PRO A 533 1.66 -0.31 -28.38
CA PRO A 533 0.77 -1.47 -28.54
C PRO A 533 -0.07 -1.78 -27.29
N LEU A 534 0.47 -1.50 -26.10
CA LEU A 534 -0.28 -1.65 -24.85
C LEU A 534 -1.27 -0.50 -24.63
N ILE A 535 -0.94 0.71 -25.07
CA ILE A 535 -1.82 1.88 -24.98
C ILE A 535 -3.00 1.76 -25.95
N ALA A 536 -2.77 1.39 -27.21
CA ALA A 536 -3.83 1.14 -28.20
C ALA A 536 -4.80 0.06 -27.70
N LYS A 537 -4.26 -1.09 -27.25
CA LYS A 537 -4.99 -2.20 -26.62
C LYS A 537 -5.79 -1.76 -25.38
N ARG A 538 -5.26 -0.81 -24.59
CA ARG A 538 -5.94 -0.19 -23.44
C ARG A 538 -7.07 0.74 -23.87
N MET A 539 -6.89 1.55 -24.92
CA MET A 539 -7.95 2.45 -25.42
C MET A 539 -9.11 1.69 -26.04
N LEU A 540 -8.83 0.64 -26.83
CA LEU A 540 -9.84 -0.27 -27.34
C LEU A 540 -10.69 -0.86 -26.21
N LEU A 541 -10.04 -1.33 -25.14
CA LEU A 541 -10.75 -1.85 -23.97
C LEU A 541 -11.52 -0.76 -23.20
N ARG A 542 -11.02 0.48 -23.11
CA ARG A 542 -11.76 1.61 -22.51
C ARG A 542 -12.99 2.00 -23.35
N LYS A 543 -12.89 2.03 -24.68
CA LYS A 543 -14.02 2.26 -25.60
C LYS A 543 -15.10 1.19 -25.38
N ASN A 544 -14.70 -0.08 -25.36
CA ASN A 544 -15.60 -1.20 -25.13
C ASN A 544 -16.22 -1.16 -23.71
N ALA A 545 -15.44 -0.82 -22.68
CA ALA A 545 -15.94 -0.66 -21.31
C ALA A 545 -16.97 0.47 -21.17
N SER A 546 -16.83 1.56 -21.93
CA SER A 546 -17.80 2.67 -21.96
C SER A 546 -19.14 2.24 -22.59
N VAL A 547 -19.09 1.53 -23.72
CA VAL A 547 -20.28 0.95 -24.37
C VAL A 547 -20.96 -0.08 -23.47
N LEU A 548 -20.19 -0.90 -22.76
CA LEU A 548 -20.70 -1.85 -21.77
C LEU A 548 -21.32 -1.14 -20.56
N GLN A 549 -20.72 -0.08 -20.04
CA GLN A 549 -21.26 0.72 -18.92
C GLN A 549 -22.66 1.24 -19.27
N SER A 550 -22.82 1.93 -20.40
CA SER A 550 -24.11 2.46 -20.83
C SER A 550 -25.18 1.36 -21.00
N LYS A 551 -24.80 0.19 -21.54
CA LYS A 551 -25.69 -0.98 -21.67
C LYS A 551 -26.01 -1.67 -20.33
N VAL A 552 -25.14 -1.58 -19.33
CA VAL A 552 -25.38 -2.09 -17.97
C VAL A 552 -26.24 -1.12 -17.17
N ASP A 553 -25.92 0.18 -17.18
CA ASP A 553 -26.65 1.22 -16.43
C ASP A 553 -28.10 1.33 -16.90
N LYS A 554 -28.35 1.39 -18.22
CA LYS A 554 -29.73 1.38 -18.75
C LYS A 554 -30.51 0.14 -18.29
N ARG A 555 -29.88 -1.03 -18.19
CA ARG A 555 -30.53 -2.27 -17.74
C ARG A 555 -30.70 -2.34 -16.22
N LYS A 556 -29.79 -1.75 -15.44
CA LYS A 556 -29.91 -1.59 -13.98
C LYS A 556 -31.07 -0.67 -13.64
N ASN A 557 -31.06 0.56 -14.16
CA ASN A 557 -32.11 1.54 -13.92
C ASN A 557 -33.49 0.98 -14.30
N ASN A 558 -33.63 0.33 -15.47
CA ASN A 558 -34.89 -0.27 -15.90
C ASN A 558 -35.32 -1.49 -15.06
N TRP A 559 -34.40 -2.17 -14.38
CA TRP A 559 -34.73 -3.23 -13.41
C TRP A 559 -35.16 -2.61 -12.09
N GLU A 560 -34.35 -1.71 -11.53
CA GLU A 560 -34.58 -1.03 -10.26
C GLU A 560 -35.89 -0.21 -10.25
N LEU A 561 -36.29 0.36 -11.40
CA LEU A 561 -37.59 1.03 -11.57
C LEU A 561 -38.79 0.08 -11.66
N LYS A 562 -38.62 -1.14 -12.21
CA LYS A 562 -39.72 -2.11 -12.38
C LYS A 562 -39.86 -3.08 -11.21
N ARG A 563 -38.76 -3.31 -10.49
CA ARG A 563 -38.59 -4.32 -9.43
C ARG A 563 -37.58 -3.77 -8.41
N PRO A 564 -37.98 -2.78 -7.59
CA PRO A 564 -37.14 -2.32 -6.48
C PRO A 564 -36.79 -3.49 -5.56
N GLU A 565 -35.61 -3.41 -4.94
CA GLU A 565 -35.07 -4.33 -3.92
C GLU A 565 -34.85 -5.81 -4.36
N GLN A 566 -35.44 -6.27 -5.45
CA GLN A 566 -35.20 -7.61 -6.00
C GLN A 566 -33.80 -7.76 -6.62
N ALA A 567 -33.13 -8.87 -6.28
CA ALA A 567 -31.81 -9.22 -6.80
C ALA A 567 -31.77 -9.27 -8.33
N TYR A 568 -30.66 -8.80 -8.93
CA TYR A 568 -30.52 -8.73 -10.39
C TYR A 568 -30.59 -10.12 -11.06
N PRO A 569 -31.36 -10.27 -12.15
CA PRO A 569 -31.53 -11.55 -12.83
C PRO A 569 -30.21 -12.02 -13.45
N GLN A 570 -30.08 -13.33 -13.65
CA GLN A 570 -28.79 -13.94 -13.97
C GLN A 570 -28.15 -13.36 -15.25
N PHE A 571 -28.94 -12.94 -16.25
CA PHE A 571 -28.42 -12.29 -17.47
C PHE A 571 -27.80 -10.90 -17.21
N LEU A 572 -28.37 -10.12 -16.29
CA LEU A 572 -27.84 -8.79 -15.91
C LEU A 572 -26.57 -8.99 -15.07
N SER A 573 -26.60 -9.93 -14.13
CA SER A 573 -25.43 -10.35 -13.33
C SER A 573 -24.30 -10.93 -14.19
N ARG A 574 -24.59 -11.61 -15.32
CA ARG A 574 -23.58 -11.99 -16.34
C ARG A 574 -22.97 -10.76 -17.03
N LYS A 575 -23.76 -9.74 -17.40
CA LYS A 575 -23.25 -8.50 -18.03
C LYS A 575 -22.44 -7.62 -17.06
N ILE A 576 -22.86 -7.52 -15.79
CA ILE A 576 -22.10 -6.82 -14.73
C ILE A 576 -20.73 -7.49 -14.51
N ARG A 577 -20.68 -8.83 -14.42
CA ARG A 577 -19.41 -9.57 -14.32
C ARG A 577 -18.51 -9.34 -15.53
N HIS A 578 -19.06 -9.34 -16.74
CA HIS A 578 -18.29 -9.05 -17.96
C HIS A 578 -17.69 -7.64 -17.96
N PHE A 579 -18.46 -6.61 -17.58
CA PHE A 579 -17.99 -5.24 -17.41
C PHE A 579 -16.85 -5.14 -16.38
N ASN A 580 -17.00 -5.76 -15.21
CA ASN A 580 -15.97 -5.79 -14.16
C ASN A 580 -14.68 -6.45 -14.66
N ALA A 581 -14.79 -7.60 -15.35
CA ALA A 581 -13.65 -8.30 -15.94
C ALA A 581 -12.93 -7.48 -17.03
N THR A 582 -13.67 -6.67 -17.82
CA THR A 582 -13.06 -5.71 -18.76
C THR A 582 -12.24 -4.66 -18.01
N TRP A 583 -12.76 -4.09 -16.92
CA TRP A 583 -12.00 -3.15 -16.08
C TRP A 583 -10.79 -3.79 -15.37
N GLU A 584 -10.86 -5.05 -14.96
CA GLU A 584 -9.70 -5.78 -14.44
C GLU A 584 -8.63 -6.04 -15.51
N LYS A 585 -9.02 -6.19 -16.78
CA LYS A 585 -8.09 -6.24 -17.91
C LYS A 585 -7.41 -4.88 -18.13
N ILE A 586 -8.16 -3.78 -18.06
CA ILE A 586 -7.62 -2.41 -18.11
C ILE A 586 -6.67 -2.14 -16.93
N ARG A 587 -7.05 -2.51 -15.69
CA ARG A 587 -6.22 -2.36 -14.47
C ARG A 587 -4.99 -3.29 -14.45
N ARG A 588 -4.93 -4.31 -15.31
CA ARG A 588 -3.71 -5.08 -15.57
C ARG A 588 -2.81 -4.35 -16.55
N LEU A 589 -3.33 -3.90 -17.70
CA LEU A 589 -2.58 -3.10 -18.67
C LEU A 589 -2.01 -1.81 -18.05
N ASP A 590 -2.76 -1.10 -17.20
CA ASP A 590 -2.25 0.05 -16.41
C ASP A 590 -0.94 -0.28 -15.67
N ARG A 591 -0.88 -1.46 -15.03
CA ARG A 591 0.28 -1.88 -14.22
C ARG A 591 1.41 -2.44 -15.08
N GLU A 592 1.08 -3.06 -16.22
CA GLU A 592 2.03 -3.54 -17.22
C GLU A 592 2.75 -2.37 -17.90
N ILE A 593 1.99 -1.37 -18.36
CA ILE A 593 2.48 -0.09 -18.88
C ILE A 593 3.36 0.62 -17.84
N ALA A 594 2.87 0.82 -16.62
CA ALA A 594 3.63 1.50 -15.57
C ALA A 594 4.95 0.77 -15.24
N ARG A 595 4.95 -0.58 -15.21
CA ARG A 595 6.17 -1.38 -14.96
C ARG A 595 7.18 -1.33 -16.12
N ILE A 596 6.72 -1.32 -17.37
CA ILE A 596 7.63 -1.26 -18.53
C ILE A 596 8.25 0.13 -18.65
N ILE A 597 7.44 1.19 -18.47
CA ILE A 597 7.93 2.57 -18.41
C ILE A 597 8.93 2.70 -17.25
N ALA A 598 8.53 2.31 -16.03
CA ALA A 598 9.39 2.43 -14.87
C ALA A 598 10.71 1.66 -15.01
N ALA A 599 10.69 0.46 -15.60
CA ALA A 599 11.90 -0.28 -15.89
C ALA A 599 12.80 0.48 -16.88
N LYS A 600 12.27 0.96 -18.01
CA LYS A 600 13.06 1.77 -18.96
C LYS A 600 13.66 3.01 -18.26
N THR A 601 12.85 3.75 -17.50
CA THR A 601 13.29 4.94 -16.76
C THR A 601 14.40 4.65 -15.74
N VAL A 602 14.26 3.59 -14.94
CA VAL A 602 15.26 3.25 -13.92
C VAL A 602 16.56 2.76 -14.55
N TRP A 603 16.51 1.91 -15.57
CA TRP A 603 17.75 1.41 -16.19
C TRP A 603 18.51 2.51 -16.96
N PHE A 604 17.82 3.48 -17.55
CA PHE A 604 18.42 4.71 -18.09
C PHE A 604 19.07 5.58 -16.99
N CYS A 605 18.47 5.63 -15.79
CA CYS A 605 19.07 6.31 -14.63
C CYS A 605 20.36 5.62 -14.14
N GLU A 606 20.40 4.29 -14.07
CA GLU A 606 21.60 3.55 -13.66
C GLU A 606 22.73 3.60 -14.69
N GLU A 607 22.38 3.70 -15.98
CA GLU A 607 23.31 3.84 -17.10
C GLU A 607 24.06 5.18 -17.07
N HIS A 608 23.37 6.27 -16.72
CA HIS A 608 23.93 7.62 -16.71
C HIS A 608 24.32 8.15 -15.32
N GLY A 609 24.35 7.29 -14.28
CA GLY A 609 24.81 7.66 -12.94
C GLY A 609 23.89 8.63 -12.19
N VAL A 610 22.59 8.61 -12.49
CA VAL A 610 21.61 9.59 -12.01
C VAL A 610 21.38 9.46 -10.51
N LYS A 611 21.73 10.50 -9.74
CA LYS A 611 21.50 10.59 -8.29
C LYS A 611 20.07 10.99 -7.92
N LYS A 612 19.50 11.96 -8.65
CA LYS A 612 18.12 12.45 -8.45
C LYS A 612 17.33 12.44 -9.75
N LEU A 613 16.07 12.02 -9.68
CA LEU A 613 15.11 12.03 -10.77
C LEU A 613 13.89 12.88 -10.40
N PHE A 614 13.54 13.83 -11.27
CA PHE A 614 12.45 14.78 -11.09
C PHE A 614 11.30 14.51 -12.06
N PHE A 615 10.09 14.32 -11.54
CA PHE A 615 8.86 14.24 -12.34
C PHE A 615 8.03 15.51 -12.20
N GLU A 616 7.19 15.83 -13.18
CA GLU A 616 6.15 16.85 -12.98
C GLU A 616 4.99 16.38 -12.08
N ASP A 617 4.51 17.27 -11.20
CA ASP A 617 3.33 17.04 -10.37
C ASP A 617 2.01 17.37 -11.11
N LEU A 618 1.41 16.33 -11.70
CA LEU A 618 0.12 16.42 -12.38
C LEU A 618 -1.11 16.17 -11.49
N ARG A 619 -1.01 16.08 -10.16
CA ARG A 619 -2.17 15.68 -9.33
C ARG A 619 -3.29 16.72 -9.30
N GLY A 620 -2.98 17.98 -9.60
CA GLY A 620 -3.98 19.02 -9.85
C GLY A 620 -4.57 19.02 -11.28
N PHE A 621 -3.92 18.37 -12.24
CA PHE A 621 -4.24 18.50 -13.67
C PHE A 621 -5.50 17.71 -14.06
N GLN A 622 -6.61 18.43 -14.21
CA GLN A 622 -7.84 17.91 -14.81
C GLN A 622 -7.91 18.41 -16.25
N GLY A 623 -7.60 17.52 -17.20
CA GLY A 623 -7.75 17.80 -18.63
C GLY A 623 -9.18 18.19 -18.98
N HIS A 624 -9.33 19.09 -19.96
CA HIS A 624 -10.63 19.56 -20.40
C HIS A 624 -11.45 18.40 -21.01
N ALA A 625 -12.78 18.44 -20.86
CA ALA A 625 -13.65 17.39 -21.32
C ALA A 625 -13.83 17.47 -22.84
N GLY A 626 -13.20 16.57 -23.59
CA GLY A 626 -13.42 16.41 -25.04
C GLY A 626 -12.16 16.16 -25.88
N SER A 627 -10.96 16.40 -25.37
CA SER A 627 -9.73 16.20 -26.15
C SER A 627 -9.43 14.70 -26.41
N LYS A 628 -8.78 14.42 -27.56
CA LYS A 628 -8.61 13.07 -28.11
C LYS A 628 -7.21 12.46 -27.84
N ASP A 629 -6.32 13.22 -27.20
CA ASP A 629 -4.86 13.04 -27.31
C ASP A 629 -4.26 12.05 -26.29
N LEU A 630 -3.01 11.64 -26.51
CA LEU A 630 -2.35 10.63 -25.67
C LEU A 630 -2.20 11.08 -24.20
N SER A 631 -1.99 12.38 -23.97
CA SER A 631 -1.94 13.01 -22.64
C SER A 631 -3.27 12.87 -21.86
N TRP A 632 -4.42 12.91 -22.54
CA TRP A 632 -5.74 12.60 -21.96
C TRP A 632 -5.91 11.09 -21.69
N SER A 633 -5.28 10.28 -22.54
CA SER A 633 -5.21 8.83 -22.37
C SER A 633 -4.46 8.44 -21.07
N LEU A 634 -3.40 9.17 -20.74
CA LEU A 634 -2.59 9.09 -19.52
C LEU A 634 -3.20 9.92 -18.38
N ASN A 635 -4.40 9.52 -17.96
CA ASN A 635 -5.05 9.96 -16.72
C ASN A 635 -4.02 10.00 -15.55
N ALA A 636 -4.06 11.03 -14.71
CA ALA A 636 -3.19 11.20 -13.53
C ALA A 636 -3.07 9.93 -12.66
N ASN A 637 -4.12 9.10 -12.59
CA ASN A 637 -4.10 7.79 -11.92
C ASN A 637 -3.11 6.76 -12.52
N LEU A 638 -2.61 6.96 -13.75
CA LEU A 638 -1.57 6.17 -14.39
C LEU A 638 -0.21 6.87 -14.27
N TRP A 639 -0.17 8.21 -14.28
CA TRP A 639 1.06 8.97 -13.98
C TRP A 639 1.57 8.68 -12.56
N GLY A 640 0.70 8.76 -11.55
CA GLY A 640 1.04 8.39 -10.18
C GLY A 640 1.58 6.96 -10.07
N LYS A 641 0.96 6.00 -10.78
CA LYS A 641 1.46 4.61 -10.83
C LYS A 641 2.85 4.51 -11.47
N ILE A 642 3.18 5.33 -12.47
CA ILE A 642 4.52 5.37 -13.06
C ILE A 642 5.51 5.87 -12.00
N ILE A 643 5.26 7.03 -11.37
CA ILE A 643 6.11 7.61 -10.32
C ILE A 643 6.30 6.63 -9.15
N ASP A 644 5.22 6.06 -8.62
CA ASP A 644 5.26 5.11 -7.50
C ASP A 644 6.04 3.83 -7.88
N THR A 645 5.90 3.34 -9.13
CA THR A 645 6.64 2.16 -9.60
C THR A 645 8.12 2.48 -9.85
N VAL A 646 8.45 3.69 -10.34
CA VAL A 646 9.84 4.16 -10.51
C VAL A 646 10.52 4.29 -9.15
N ARG A 647 9.88 4.94 -8.17
CA ARG A 647 10.39 5.06 -6.80
C ARG A 647 10.64 3.68 -6.18
N TYR A 648 9.64 2.79 -6.22
CA TYR A 648 9.79 1.40 -5.76
C TYR A 648 10.93 0.66 -6.47
N MET A 649 11.09 0.83 -7.79
CA MET A 649 12.17 0.19 -8.53
C MET A 649 13.55 0.73 -8.13
N ARG A 650 13.74 2.05 -8.04
CA ARG A 650 14.99 2.68 -7.59
C ARG A 650 15.38 2.28 -6.16
N GLU A 651 14.43 2.37 -5.23
CA GLU A 651 14.62 1.88 -3.85
C GLU A 651 15.00 0.39 -3.84
N SER A 652 14.42 -0.42 -4.73
CA SER A 652 14.76 -1.84 -4.85
C SER A 652 16.14 -2.13 -5.45
N LEU A 653 16.83 -1.12 -6.00
CA LEU A 653 18.25 -1.18 -6.38
C LEU A 653 19.19 -0.67 -5.27
N GLY A 654 18.65 -0.17 -4.15
CA GLY A 654 19.42 0.40 -3.04
C GLY A 654 19.51 1.93 -3.02
N HIS A 655 18.86 2.64 -3.96
CA HIS A 655 18.78 4.10 -3.90
C HIS A 655 17.96 4.58 -2.71
N SER A 656 18.30 5.77 -2.21
CA SER A 656 17.51 6.46 -1.20
C SER A 656 16.06 6.70 -1.67
N ARG A 657 15.10 6.66 -0.75
CA ARG A 657 13.71 7.10 -0.93
C ARG A 657 13.61 8.54 -1.48
N TYR A 658 14.63 9.36 -1.22
CA TYR A 658 14.78 10.71 -1.74
C TYR A 658 15.60 10.78 -3.05
N SER A 659 15.60 9.72 -3.86
CA SER A 659 16.09 9.74 -5.24
C SER A 659 15.02 10.12 -6.27
N VAL A 660 13.71 10.07 -5.90
CA VAL A 660 12.59 10.38 -6.80
C VAL A 660 11.67 11.46 -6.24
N TRP A 661 11.66 12.59 -6.94
CA TRP A 661 11.05 13.86 -6.54
C TRP A 661 9.93 14.27 -7.51
N THR A 662 9.10 15.22 -7.08
CA THR A 662 8.09 15.87 -7.94
C THR A 662 8.22 17.39 -7.87
N VAL A 663 8.26 18.04 -9.04
CA VAL A 663 8.35 19.50 -9.19
C VAL A 663 7.06 20.10 -9.74
N ASN A 664 6.88 21.41 -9.60
CA ASN A 664 5.72 22.13 -10.12
C ASN A 664 5.78 22.23 -11.66
N PRO A 665 4.78 21.76 -12.43
CA PRO A 665 4.78 21.81 -13.91
C PRO A 665 4.61 23.22 -14.52
N ARG A 666 4.52 24.28 -13.71
CA ARG A 666 4.22 25.62 -14.21
C ARG A 666 5.35 26.14 -15.10
N TYR A 667 5.02 26.44 -16.36
CA TYR A 667 5.89 26.93 -17.44
C TYR A 667 6.93 25.94 -18.02
N THR A 668 7.06 24.71 -17.51
CA THR A 668 8.08 23.72 -18.00
C THR A 668 7.98 23.45 -19.50
N SER A 669 6.77 23.43 -20.06
CA SER A 669 6.49 23.20 -21.49
C SER A 669 6.28 24.48 -22.31
N GLN A 670 6.60 25.65 -21.75
CA GLN A 670 6.47 26.97 -22.38
C GLN A 670 7.77 27.78 -22.41
N THR A 671 8.73 27.45 -21.54
CA THR A 671 10.07 28.04 -21.48
C THR A 671 11.06 27.27 -22.36
N CYS A 672 12.02 27.95 -22.99
CA CYS A 672 13.18 27.33 -23.62
C CYS A 672 14.24 26.98 -22.58
N HIS A 673 14.74 25.74 -22.59
CA HIS A 673 15.77 25.31 -21.63
C HIS A 673 17.15 25.97 -21.86
N GLN A 674 17.42 26.49 -23.07
CA GLN A 674 18.70 27.16 -23.38
C GLN A 674 18.76 28.60 -22.85
N CYS A 675 17.71 29.38 -23.05
CA CYS A 675 17.71 30.83 -22.78
C CYS A 675 16.69 31.31 -21.73
N GLY A 676 15.90 30.40 -21.14
CA GLY A 676 14.92 30.69 -20.08
C GLY A 676 13.63 31.37 -20.55
N GLU A 677 13.51 31.68 -21.83
CA GLU A 677 12.49 32.58 -22.39
C GLU A 677 11.28 31.83 -23.00
N ARG A 678 10.16 32.54 -23.16
CA ARG A 678 8.92 31.90 -23.65
C ARG A 678 9.00 31.59 -25.15
N GLY A 679 8.73 30.33 -25.47
CA GLY A 679 8.48 29.85 -26.84
C GLY A 679 7.08 29.27 -26.98
N PHE A 680 6.84 28.57 -28.08
CA PHE A 680 5.56 27.90 -28.33
C PHE A 680 5.72 26.57 -29.07
N ARG A 681 4.67 25.73 -29.03
CA ARG A 681 4.64 24.46 -29.76
C ARG A 681 4.30 24.66 -31.23
N VAL A 682 4.90 23.84 -32.09
CA VAL A 682 4.85 23.90 -33.56
C VAL A 682 4.69 22.50 -34.16
N ASN A 683 4.40 22.37 -35.45
CA ASN A 683 4.13 21.07 -36.10
C ASN A 683 5.34 20.12 -36.06
N ASP A 684 6.48 20.63 -36.50
CA ASP A 684 7.66 19.93 -37.00
C ASP A 684 8.90 20.80 -36.69
N GLU A 685 10.10 20.32 -37.05
CA GLU A 685 11.36 20.95 -36.65
C GLU A 685 11.75 22.21 -37.43
N SER A 686 11.06 22.55 -38.54
CA SER A 686 11.31 23.77 -39.31
C SER A 686 10.18 24.82 -39.21
N SER A 687 9.00 24.40 -38.77
CA SER A 687 7.83 25.27 -38.66
C SER A 687 7.95 26.27 -37.52
N LYS A 688 8.06 27.56 -37.86
CA LYS A 688 7.96 28.67 -36.89
C LYS A 688 6.51 29.06 -36.57
N ILE A 689 5.52 28.26 -37.01
CA ILE A 689 4.09 28.55 -36.89
C ILE A 689 3.48 27.86 -35.65
N LYS A 690 2.94 28.68 -34.74
CA LYS A 690 2.34 28.24 -33.48
C LYS A 690 1.14 27.31 -33.69
N LYS A 691 1.23 26.07 -33.17
CA LYS A 691 0.15 25.09 -33.17
C LYS A 691 -0.15 24.53 -31.78
N GLN A 692 -1.42 24.55 -31.40
CA GLN A 692 -1.89 23.91 -30.18
C GLN A 692 -1.72 22.37 -30.29
N GLY A 693 -1.00 21.78 -29.34
CA GLY A 693 -0.69 20.34 -29.35
C GLY A 693 0.43 19.95 -30.32
N GLY A 694 1.25 20.90 -30.79
CA GLY A 694 2.45 20.64 -31.57
C GLY A 694 3.47 19.73 -30.88
N GLU A 695 4.26 19.03 -31.69
CA GLU A 695 5.21 18.00 -31.28
C GLU A 695 6.58 18.60 -30.95
N PHE A 696 6.96 19.65 -31.69
CA PHE A 696 8.17 20.43 -31.49
C PHE A 696 7.87 21.74 -30.75
N PHE A 697 8.91 22.35 -30.22
CA PHE A 697 8.92 23.63 -29.50
C PHE A 697 9.93 24.54 -30.18
N TYR A 698 9.51 25.77 -30.45
CA TYR A 698 10.31 26.83 -31.05
C TYR A 698 10.47 28.00 -30.07
N CYS A 699 11.70 28.50 -29.92
CA CYS A 699 12.00 29.71 -29.17
C CYS A 699 12.34 30.89 -30.08
N ILE A 700 11.56 31.97 -29.95
CA ILE A 700 11.71 33.20 -30.75
C ILE A 700 13.06 33.89 -30.49
N LYS A 701 13.64 33.78 -29.29
CA LYS A 701 14.82 34.57 -28.87
C LYS A 701 16.17 33.99 -29.28
N CYS A 702 16.28 32.66 -29.38
CA CYS A 702 17.53 31.97 -29.73
C CYS A 702 17.37 31.03 -30.95
N ASP A 703 16.28 31.20 -31.71
CA ASP A 703 15.86 30.40 -32.86
C ASP A 703 15.81 28.87 -32.65
N ALA A 704 15.87 28.42 -31.40
CA ALA A 704 16.08 27.02 -31.07
C ALA A 704 14.82 26.17 -31.27
N HIS A 705 14.97 25.07 -32.00
CA HIS A 705 13.94 24.07 -32.26
C HIS A 705 14.29 22.77 -31.53
N HIS A 706 13.33 22.22 -30.78
CA HIS A 706 13.50 20.99 -29.99
C HIS A 706 12.21 20.17 -29.98
N HIS A 707 12.29 18.84 -29.82
CA HIS A 707 11.10 18.05 -29.45
C HIS A 707 10.52 18.59 -28.12
N ALA A 708 9.25 18.99 -28.10
CA ALA A 708 8.70 19.84 -27.04
C ALA A 708 8.67 19.14 -25.67
N ASP A 709 8.45 17.83 -25.67
CA ASP A 709 8.43 17.01 -24.46
C ASP A 709 9.86 16.78 -23.90
N ILE A 710 10.90 16.86 -24.77
CA ILE A 710 12.31 16.85 -24.33
C ILE A 710 12.70 18.18 -23.71
N ASN A 711 12.35 19.30 -24.36
CA ASN A 711 12.57 20.64 -23.79
C ASN A 711 11.89 20.78 -22.41
N ALA A 712 10.70 20.21 -22.23
CA ALA A 712 10.04 20.12 -20.93
C ALA A 712 10.80 19.25 -19.92
N ALA A 713 11.30 18.07 -20.33
CA ALA A 713 12.11 17.21 -19.47
C ALA A 713 13.42 17.88 -19.02
N ARG A 714 14.12 18.61 -19.91
CA ARG A 714 15.31 19.41 -19.58
C ARG A 714 14.98 20.52 -18.58
N ASN A 715 13.92 21.31 -18.84
CA ASN A 715 13.46 22.36 -17.92
C ASN A 715 13.15 21.83 -16.51
N ILE A 716 12.56 20.64 -16.40
CA ILE A 716 12.19 20.00 -15.11
C ILE A 716 13.40 19.80 -14.18
N ILE A 717 14.62 19.67 -14.71
CA ILE A 717 15.87 19.62 -13.93
C ILE A 717 16.10 20.97 -13.24
N HIS A 718 16.07 22.08 -13.99
CA HIS A 718 16.47 23.40 -13.48
C HIS A 718 15.41 24.11 -12.60
N VAL A 719 14.15 23.63 -12.59
CA VAL A 719 13.08 24.10 -11.66
C VAL A 719 13.51 24.00 -10.18
N GLN A 720 14.46 23.13 -9.85
CA GLN A 720 15.09 23.02 -8.52
C GLN A 720 15.48 24.36 -7.89
N SER A 721 16.00 25.29 -8.70
CA SER A 721 16.63 26.54 -8.26
C SER A 721 15.73 27.51 -7.47
N LYS A 722 14.40 27.34 -7.48
CA LYS A 722 13.45 28.29 -6.86
C LYS A 722 12.47 27.60 -5.89
N SER A 723 13.00 27.26 -4.71
CA SER A 723 12.33 27.19 -3.39
C SER A 723 11.04 26.34 -3.23
N SER A 724 10.69 25.48 -4.19
CA SER A 724 9.37 24.81 -4.23
C SER A 724 9.42 23.28 -4.24
N VAL A 725 10.57 22.70 -3.90
CA VAL A 725 10.84 21.25 -3.93
C VAL A 725 10.43 20.59 -2.61
N VAL A 726 9.61 19.53 -2.65
CA VAL A 726 9.16 18.81 -1.44
C VAL A 726 9.72 17.37 -1.41
N PRO A 727 10.52 16.98 -0.38
CA PRO A 727 11.08 15.63 -0.29
C PRO A 727 10.02 14.54 -0.08
N GLY A 728 10.00 13.54 -0.96
CA GLY A 728 9.31 12.25 -0.75
C GLY A 728 7.78 12.27 -0.63
N GLN A 729 7.12 13.44 -0.75
CA GLN A 729 5.67 13.54 -0.59
C GLN A 729 4.90 13.32 -1.90
N THR A 730 4.33 12.12 -2.04
CA THR A 730 3.07 11.98 -2.80
C THR A 730 1.88 12.48 -1.93
N THR A 731 1.83 13.80 -1.65
CA THR A 731 0.65 14.57 -1.16
C THR A 731 -0.72 14.19 -1.75
#